data_AF-A0A0C5X5J1-F1
#
_entry.id   AF-A0A0C5X5J1-F1
#
_cell.length_a   1.000
_cell.length_b   1.000
_cell.length_c   1.000
_cell.angle_alpha   90.00
_cell.angle_beta   90.00
_cell.angle_gamma   90.00
#
_symmetry.space_group_name_H-M   'P 1'
#
loop_
_entity.id
_entity.type
_entity.pdbx_description
1 polymer ?
#
loop_
_entity_poly.entity_id
_entity_poly.type
_entity_poly.pdbx_seq_one_letter_code
_entity_poly.pdbx_strand_id
1 'polypeptide(L)'
;MTRPIFFDPTGRRGLWARRLLAGALLLILLAAIAFATTLVAVPSEGDLALPLPQPHAARLSGISSLRRDIAKWLPHWGKHRVQARPLNVGFYMPGDESSIASLRRHVGQLDWVVPALITAPGPGKPIHVATDAAFDRMIAAMPRPPRVLPMVQNIGSESWDGAGAARLLRDPAAALALARQLSGYVARRHEAGLVMDLESLPDSAMPGYLRFLRILRATLPHGAKIALTVPAGEQGWPLARFAAVADRVILMDYDQHWQGGQPGPIAAQDWFARQAEVALRAIGADHIIVALGSYAYDWHGGTADALSLDEAWLAAHDSAARPLYDAASGNAGFAYDEAGQRHQVWMLDAAASWNELLVLKRLGVQSVALWRLGSEDPGIWADLTAWRTGGRPRLGTVASTLNTDVEGSGEILRITATPTQGHRAVAFGPLGTIEQESYGALPTPYQVERTGGQNRKMLALTFDDGPDAEWTPKILKVLERTRTPATFFVIGENALEHPGLLQRIVADGDEIGNHTYDHPNLATWSEEPTRLQLNATQRLVQAYTGRSMRLFRAPYFGDAEPTTADELGPALAAQKLGYTVVGLHVDPNDWQQPGTDAIVRQVIDQVHAASTERSGNIILLHDGGGDRSQTVAALPRIIAGLRAEGYRFVPVSQLAGLPQQAAMPPVKAGDLLAVRVDVAAFVALATLSALLGWIFYVAIALGLARAVLMTLLAWFQARRGRPTPPDYRPSVSVIIPAYNEARVIEASVRRVLASDYPGLQLIVADDGSKDATSAIVARAFADDPRVTLLTLRNGGKAAALNRALRDATGEVVIALDADTQFEPQTIRRLARWFADPALGAVAGDARVGNRVNLVTRWQAVEYITAQNLERRALAGFDAMTVVPGAVGAWRRAALDAVGGYPEDTLAEDQDLTIAIQRAGWRVTYDPEAVAWTEAPESFRALARQRYRWAFGTLQCLWKHGRILRERRPTGLALVGLPQAWLFQILFAAISPLIDLALVTSILGTIVRVNQHGWAQTSNDVWTMALYWLAFTGVDILCGWAAYALDNRDMRYPPHLLVAQRFVYRQIMYWVVVRAIASAIGGWVVGWGKLERTGRVAVHEGAAPA
;
A
#
# COMPACT_ATOMS: atom_id res chain seq x y z
N MET A 1 -54.59 33.27 8.88
CA MET A 1 -53.23 32.88 8.46
C MET A 1 -53.22 31.38 8.30
N THR A 2 -53.06 30.90 7.07
CA THR A 2 -52.83 29.49 6.75
C THR A 2 -51.55 29.02 7.47
N ARG A 3 -51.58 27.87 8.14
CA ARG A 3 -50.39 27.30 8.78
C ARG A 3 -49.57 26.58 7.70
N PRO A 4 -48.31 27.00 7.43
CA PRO A 4 -47.49 26.34 6.42
C PRO A 4 -47.28 24.85 6.73
N ILE A 5 -47.21 24.02 5.69
CA ILE A 5 -46.93 22.58 5.83
C ILE A 5 -45.56 22.40 6.51
N PHE A 6 -45.50 21.45 7.46
CA PHE A 6 -44.39 21.19 8.38
C PHE A 6 -44.14 22.23 9.48
N PHE A 7 -44.81 23.38 9.55
CA PHE A 7 -44.54 24.31 10.65
C PHE A 7 -44.92 23.73 12.02
N ASP A 8 -43.96 23.66 12.96
CA ASP A 8 -44.19 23.29 14.36
C ASP A 8 -43.88 24.50 15.28
N PRO A 9 -44.90 25.25 15.73
CA PRO A 9 -44.70 26.41 16.59
C PRO A 9 -44.19 26.05 17.99
N THR A 10 -44.27 24.78 18.41
CA THR A 10 -43.83 24.33 19.74
C THR A 10 -42.33 24.07 19.81
N GLY A 11 -41.66 23.90 18.66
CA GLY A 11 -40.26 23.52 18.56
C GLY A 11 -39.91 22.12 19.09
N ARG A 12 -40.90 21.36 19.59
CA ARG A 12 -40.68 20.05 20.21
C ARG A 12 -40.16 19.03 19.20
N ARG A 13 -40.63 19.07 17.95
CA ARG A 13 -40.20 18.12 16.93
C ARG A 13 -38.72 18.24 16.62
N GLY A 14 -38.22 19.46 16.47
CA GLY A 14 -36.79 19.72 16.26
C GLY A 14 -35.90 19.41 17.47
N LEU A 15 -36.44 19.46 18.69
CA LEU A 15 -35.72 19.03 19.90
C LEU A 15 -35.56 17.50 19.94
N TRP A 16 -36.66 16.77 19.71
CA TRP A 16 -36.65 15.30 19.69
C TRP A 16 -35.79 14.73 18.56
N ALA A 17 -35.88 15.30 17.35
CA ALA A 17 -35.04 14.88 16.24
C ALA A 17 -33.54 15.00 16.54
N ARG A 18 -33.12 16.12 17.17
CA ARG A 18 -31.72 16.31 17.60
C ARG A 18 -31.30 15.34 18.69
N ARG A 19 -32.17 15.07 19.67
CA ARG A 19 -31.90 14.07 20.72
C ARG A 19 -31.76 12.66 20.18
N LEU A 20 -32.64 12.25 19.26
CA LEU A 20 -32.57 10.94 18.61
C LEU A 20 -31.29 10.79 17.79
N LEU A 21 -30.92 11.82 17.01
CA LEU A 21 -29.68 11.81 16.25
C LEU A 21 -28.46 11.76 17.18
N ALA A 22 -28.42 12.57 18.24
CA ALA A 22 -27.33 12.55 19.20
C ALA A 22 -27.22 11.19 19.92
N GLY A 23 -28.34 10.58 20.28
CA GLY A 23 -28.38 9.23 20.86
C GLY A 23 -27.86 8.16 19.90
N ALA A 24 -28.24 8.21 18.63
CA ALA A 24 -27.72 7.31 17.60
C ALA A 24 -26.21 7.47 17.39
N LEU A 25 -25.72 8.72 17.29
CA LEU A 25 -24.28 9.01 17.17
C LEU A 25 -23.49 8.55 18.39
N LEU A 26 -24.03 8.73 19.60
CA LEU A 26 -23.41 8.26 20.83
C LEU A 26 -23.34 6.73 20.88
N LEU A 27 -24.39 6.03 20.47
CA LEU A 27 -24.39 4.56 20.38
C LEU A 27 -23.33 4.05 19.38
N ILE A 28 -23.22 4.69 18.21
CA ILE A 28 -22.17 4.37 17.23
C ILE A 28 -20.78 4.60 17.83
N LEU A 29 -20.57 5.72 18.51
CA LEU A 29 -19.29 6.05 19.15
C LEU A 29 -18.93 5.04 20.24
N LEU A 30 -19.89 4.68 21.10
CA LEU A 30 -19.67 3.69 22.17
C LEU A 30 -19.38 2.30 21.60
N ALA A 31 -20.07 1.89 20.53
CA ALA A 31 -19.79 0.63 19.83
C ALA A 31 -18.38 0.64 19.20
N ALA A 32 -17.98 1.75 18.58
CA ALA A 32 -16.65 1.91 18.00
C ALA A 32 -15.54 1.87 19.06
N ILE A 33 -15.75 2.51 20.22
CA ILE A 33 -14.81 2.46 21.35
C ILE A 33 -14.70 1.03 21.88
N ALA A 34 -15.83 0.35 22.09
CA ALA A 34 -15.83 -1.04 22.56
C ALA A 34 -15.04 -1.95 21.60
N PHE A 35 -15.28 -1.84 20.29
CA PHE A 35 -14.54 -2.59 19.27
C PHE A 35 -13.04 -2.22 19.20
N ALA A 36 -12.70 -0.94 19.35
CA ALA A 36 -11.28 -0.54 19.40
C ALA A 36 -10.57 -1.11 20.63
N THR A 37 -11.25 -1.18 21.78
CA THR A 37 -10.66 -1.75 23.00
C THR A 37 -10.41 -3.25 22.90
N THR A 38 -11.29 -4.00 22.24
CA THR A 38 -11.13 -5.46 22.05
C THR A 38 -10.03 -5.80 21.03
N LEU A 39 -9.76 -4.91 20.07
CA LEU A 39 -8.65 -5.00 19.12
C LEU A 39 -7.27 -4.72 19.76
N VAL A 40 -7.21 -3.78 20.72
CA VAL A 40 -5.95 -3.45 21.40
C VAL A 40 -5.62 -4.45 22.50
N ALA A 41 -6.63 -4.92 23.23
CA ALA A 41 -6.47 -5.83 24.36
C ALA A 41 -6.71 -7.30 23.96
N VAL A 42 -5.87 -7.84 23.05
CA VAL A 42 -5.83 -9.28 22.76
C VAL A 42 -4.82 -9.94 23.72
N PRO A 43 -5.23 -10.90 24.56
CA PRO A 43 -4.30 -11.61 25.43
C PRO A 43 -3.25 -12.35 24.59
N SER A 44 -1.96 -12.05 24.78
CA SER A 44 -0.90 -12.87 24.18
C SER A 44 -0.80 -14.19 24.94
N GLU A 45 -0.72 -15.28 24.19
CA GLU A 45 -0.31 -16.55 24.77
C GLU A 45 1.21 -16.63 24.73
N GLY A 46 1.84 -17.10 25.82
CA GLY A 46 3.30 -17.16 25.91
C GLY A 46 3.95 -17.90 24.74
N ASP A 47 5.25 -17.69 24.57
CA ASP A 47 6.04 -18.27 23.49
C ASP A 47 5.94 -19.80 23.48
N LEU A 48 5.80 -20.38 22.28
CA LEU A 48 5.89 -21.83 22.09
C LEU A 48 7.36 -22.23 22.21
N ALA A 49 7.71 -22.95 23.28
CA ALA A 49 9.05 -23.46 23.48
C ALA A 49 9.36 -24.58 22.47
N LEU A 50 10.38 -24.38 21.64
CA LEU A 50 10.94 -25.42 20.77
C LEU A 50 12.01 -26.21 21.55
N PRO A 51 12.06 -27.55 21.45
CA PRO A 51 13.04 -28.37 22.15
C PRO A 51 14.36 -28.44 21.37
N LEU A 52 15.43 -27.84 21.92
CA LEU A 52 16.79 -27.93 21.36
C LEU A 52 17.81 -28.37 22.44
N PRO A 53 18.88 -29.10 22.06
CA PRO A 53 19.99 -29.40 22.95
C PRO A 53 20.78 -28.12 23.28
N GLN A 54 21.30 -28.02 24.50
CA GLN A 54 22.04 -26.85 24.99
C GLN A 54 23.49 -27.27 25.33
N PRO A 55 24.52 -26.58 24.79
CA PRO A 55 25.92 -26.85 25.14
C PRO A 55 26.23 -26.39 26.58
N HIS A 56 27.31 -26.91 27.16
CA HIS A 56 27.70 -26.60 28.55
C HIS A 56 29.19 -26.24 28.69
N ALA A 57 29.46 -25.19 29.46
CA ALA A 57 30.81 -24.68 29.71
C ALA A 57 31.73 -25.73 30.31
N ALA A 58 33.00 -25.68 29.92
CA ALA A 58 33.99 -26.62 30.40
C ALA A 58 35.40 -26.03 30.56
N ARG A 59 36.31 -26.75 31.24
CA ARG A 59 37.64 -26.23 31.59
C ARG A 59 38.68 -26.26 30.45
N LEU A 60 39.08 -25.12 29.89
CA LEU A 60 40.14 -25.08 28.86
C LEU A 60 41.46 -25.73 29.34
N SER A 61 42.00 -26.65 28.54
CA SER A 61 43.35 -27.23 28.72
C SER A 61 44.39 -26.38 28.00
N GLY A 62 45.63 -26.36 28.54
CA GLY A 62 46.75 -25.67 27.87
C GLY A 62 46.98 -24.21 28.29
N ILE A 63 46.18 -23.63 29.21
CA ILE A 63 46.48 -22.33 29.81
C ILE A 63 47.77 -22.43 30.65
N SER A 64 48.73 -21.56 30.38
CA SER A 64 49.97 -21.51 31.16
C SER A 64 49.71 -20.78 32.49
N SER A 65 49.88 -21.49 33.61
CA SER A 65 49.81 -20.89 34.95
C SER A 65 51.00 -19.99 35.30
N LEU A 66 51.98 -19.87 34.40
CA LEU A 66 53.18 -19.05 34.59
C LEU A 66 52.91 -17.61 34.11
N ARG A 67 52.94 -16.64 35.04
CA ARG A 67 53.17 -15.23 34.69
C ARG A 67 54.60 -15.10 34.15
N ARG A 68 54.79 -15.23 32.84
CA ARG A 68 56.04 -14.82 32.20
C ARG A 68 56.06 -13.29 32.10
N ASP A 69 57.23 -12.71 32.31
CA ASP A 69 57.45 -11.27 32.16
C ASP A 69 57.27 -10.91 30.67
N ILE A 70 56.18 -10.22 30.33
CA ILE A 70 55.79 -9.84 28.96
C ILE A 70 56.90 -9.03 28.27
N ALA A 71 57.77 -8.38 29.05
CA ALA A 71 58.97 -7.71 28.56
C ALA A 71 59.94 -8.65 27.80
N LYS A 72 59.88 -9.99 28.01
CA LYS A 72 60.82 -10.95 27.41
C LYS A 72 60.53 -11.30 25.94
N TRP A 73 59.33 -11.07 25.43
CA TRP A 73 59.03 -11.33 24.01
C TRP A 73 59.14 -10.09 23.15
N LEU A 74 59.07 -8.90 23.76
CA LEU A 74 59.21 -7.66 23.04
C LEU A 74 60.65 -7.52 22.53
N PRO A 75 60.84 -7.30 21.22
CA PRO A 75 62.16 -7.08 20.66
C PRO A 75 62.84 -5.87 21.31
N HIS A 76 64.16 -5.94 21.48
CA HIS A 76 64.96 -4.77 21.84
C HIS A 76 64.84 -3.70 20.74
N TRP A 77 64.87 -2.42 21.12
CA TRP A 77 64.85 -1.31 20.16
C TRP A 77 66.11 -1.38 19.28
N GLY A 78 65.97 -1.95 18.08
CA GLY A 78 67.03 -2.05 17.08
C GLY A 78 67.12 -0.79 16.22
N LYS A 79 68.30 -0.51 15.66
CA LYS A 79 68.50 0.52 14.63
C LYS A 79 67.99 0.03 13.26
N HIS A 80 66.74 -0.44 13.18
CA HIS A 80 66.14 -0.82 11.91
C HIS A 80 65.63 0.42 11.18
N ARG A 81 65.84 0.47 9.86
CA ARG A 81 65.31 1.54 9.01
C ARG A 81 63.79 1.42 8.97
N VAL A 82 63.10 2.49 9.37
CA VAL A 82 61.64 2.58 9.28
C VAL A 82 61.21 2.62 7.81
N GLN A 83 60.17 1.85 7.47
CA GLN A 83 59.59 1.84 6.12
C GLN A 83 59.12 3.24 5.71
N ALA A 84 59.44 3.66 4.48
CA ALA A 84 59.13 5.00 3.99
C ALA A 84 57.64 5.21 3.62
N ARG A 85 56.93 4.14 3.29
CA ARG A 85 55.51 4.15 2.89
C ARG A 85 54.82 2.90 3.44
N PRO A 86 54.19 2.99 4.62
CA PRO A 86 53.50 1.85 5.19
C PRO A 86 52.24 1.50 4.39
N LEU A 87 51.84 0.23 4.43
CA LEU A 87 50.63 -0.28 3.79
C LEU A 87 49.69 -0.91 4.82
N ASN A 88 48.39 -0.68 4.66
CA ASN A 88 47.31 -1.47 5.24
C ASN A 88 46.68 -2.32 4.14
N VAL A 89 46.70 -3.64 4.30
CA VAL A 89 46.18 -4.59 3.30
C VAL A 89 45.02 -5.39 3.92
N GLY A 90 43.92 -5.57 3.19
CA GLY A 90 42.80 -6.41 3.63
C GLY A 90 42.53 -7.54 2.63
N PHE A 91 42.48 -8.78 3.09
CA PHE A 91 42.07 -9.92 2.28
C PHE A 91 40.54 -10.05 2.24
N TYR A 92 39.96 -10.11 1.04
CA TYR A 92 38.52 -10.14 0.81
C TYR A 92 38.09 -11.47 0.21
N MET A 93 37.03 -12.08 0.75
CA MET A 93 36.47 -13.33 0.22
C MET A 93 35.22 -13.06 -0.63
N PRO A 94 35.24 -13.45 -1.92
CA PRO A 94 34.09 -13.27 -2.79
C PRO A 94 32.86 -14.05 -2.31
N GLY A 95 31.69 -13.42 -2.36
CA GLY A 95 30.42 -14.04 -1.95
C GLY A 95 30.17 -14.14 -0.45
N ASP A 96 31.10 -13.66 0.39
CA ASP A 96 30.95 -13.61 1.84
C ASP A 96 30.38 -12.25 2.28
N GLU A 97 29.18 -12.28 2.88
CA GLU A 97 28.47 -11.09 3.34
C GLU A 97 29.20 -10.32 4.46
N SER A 98 29.84 -11.04 5.38
CA SER A 98 30.64 -10.45 6.44
C SER A 98 31.87 -9.74 5.87
N SER A 99 32.48 -10.32 4.82
CA SER A 99 33.64 -9.73 4.14
C SER A 99 33.30 -8.40 3.46
N ILE A 100 32.14 -8.32 2.76
CA ILE A 100 31.71 -7.07 2.11
C ILE A 100 31.23 -6.03 3.12
N ALA A 101 30.61 -6.45 4.24
CA ALA A 101 30.19 -5.55 5.31
C ALA A 101 31.40 -4.93 6.06
N SER A 102 32.44 -5.73 6.34
CA SER A 102 33.71 -5.23 6.88
C SER A 102 34.38 -4.25 5.89
N LEU A 103 34.50 -4.65 4.62
CA LEU A 103 35.10 -3.79 3.59
C LEU A 103 34.34 -2.46 3.46
N ARG A 104 33.00 -2.46 3.44
CA ARG A 104 32.18 -1.24 3.38
C ARG A 104 32.48 -0.28 4.54
N ARG A 105 32.67 -0.79 5.76
CA ARG A 105 32.96 0.01 6.95
C ARG A 105 34.39 0.54 6.98
N HIS A 106 35.35 -0.22 6.46
CA HIS A 106 36.78 0.01 6.72
C HIS A 106 37.63 0.28 5.48
N VAL A 107 37.05 0.33 4.28
CA VAL A 107 37.79 0.57 3.03
C VAL A 107 38.65 1.84 3.05
N GLY A 108 38.19 2.89 3.74
CA GLY A 108 38.95 4.14 3.87
C GLY A 108 40.26 4.01 4.67
N GLN A 109 40.47 2.88 5.35
CA GLN A 109 41.67 2.55 6.11
C GLN A 109 42.62 1.61 5.36
N LEU A 110 42.25 1.15 4.15
CA LEU A 110 43.00 0.18 3.37
C LEU A 110 43.74 0.84 2.20
N ASP A 111 45.01 0.51 2.03
CA ASP A 111 45.79 0.88 0.85
C ASP A 111 45.56 -0.14 -0.27
N TRP A 112 45.59 -1.44 0.09
CA TRP A 112 45.36 -2.57 -0.83
C TRP A 112 44.19 -3.42 -0.37
N VAL A 113 43.39 -3.88 -1.33
CA VAL A 113 42.41 -4.94 -1.14
C VAL A 113 42.80 -6.14 -2.00
N VAL A 114 42.82 -7.31 -1.40
CA VAL A 114 43.31 -8.55 -2.00
C VAL A 114 42.15 -9.55 -2.10
N PRO A 115 41.36 -9.52 -3.19
CA PRO A 115 40.21 -10.40 -3.33
C PRO A 115 40.60 -11.79 -3.84
N ALA A 116 40.06 -12.84 -3.23
CA ALA A 116 40.29 -14.26 -3.58
C ALA A 116 39.55 -14.72 -4.84
N LEU A 117 39.76 -14.03 -5.96
CA LEU A 117 38.97 -14.23 -7.19
C LEU A 117 39.54 -15.29 -8.14
N ILE A 118 40.84 -15.59 -8.07
CA ILE A 118 41.53 -16.34 -9.12
C ILE A 118 42.01 -17.69 -8.59
N THR A 119 41.51 -18.76 -9.19
CA THR A 119 42.03 -20.11 -8.98
C THR A 119 42.82 -20.56 -10.21
N ALA A 120 44.05 -21.02 -9.99
CA ALA A 120 44.91 -21.55 -11.03
C ALA A 120 44.91 -23.09 -11.00
N PRO A 121 44.10 -23.76 -11.84
CA PRO A 121 44.13 -25.22 -11.91
C PRO A 121 45.44 -25.73 -12.51
N GLY A 122 45.74 -27.02 -12.29
CA GLY A 122 46.96 -27.68 -12.78
C GLY A 122 47.24 -27.57 -14.30
N PRO A 123 48.35 -28.15 -14.79
CA PRO A 123 48.92 -27.86 -16.11
C PRO A 123 47.91 -27.89 -17.27
N GLY A 124 47.95 -26.88 -18.15
CA GLY A 124 47.18 -26.84 -19.40
C GLY A 124 45.70 -26.42 -19.28
N LYS A 125 45.21 -26.12 -18.07
CA LYS A 125 43.84 -25.64 -17.83
C LYS A 125 43.77 -24.11 -17.76
N PRO A 126 42.64 -23.48 -18.16
CA PRO A 126 42.44 -22.04 -18.01
C PRO A 126 42.28 -21.65 -16.53
N ILE A 127 42.68 -20.43 -16.17
CA ILE A 127 42.37 -19.88 -14.83
C ILE A 127 40.85 -19.77 -14.65
N HIS A 128 40.37 -20.07 -13.46
CA HIS A 128 39.01 -19.76 -13.05
C HIS A 128 38.98 -18.40 -12.35
N VAL A 129 38.02 -17.56 -12.69
CA VAL A 129 37.83 -16.25 -12.08
C VAL A 129 36.41 -16.18 -11.56
N ALA A 130 36.26 -16.10 -10.24
CA ALA A 130 34.96 -15.89 -9.61
C ALA A 130 34.42 -14.49 -9.94
N THR A 131 33.10 -14.38 -10.11
CA THR A 131 32.42 -13.10 -10.33
C THR A 131 31.80 -12.62 -9.03
N ASP A 132 32.05 -11.36 -8.66
CA ASP A 132 31.42 -10.73 -7.49
C ASP A 132 30.92 -9.32 -7.87
N ALA A 133 29.65 -9.24 -8.25
CA ALA A 133 29.03 -7.99 -8.69
C ALA A 133 28.83 -7.00 -7.53
N ALA A 134 28.79 -7.47 -6.28
CA ALA A 134 28.64 -6.61 -5.12
C ALA A 134 29.97 -5.90 -4.82
N PHE A 135 31.08 -6.64 -4.84
CA PHE A 135 32.43 -6.11 -4.75
C PHE A 135 32.72 -5.09 -5.88
N ASP A 136 32.46 -5.46 -7.14
CA ASP A 136 32.73 -4.61 -8.30
C ASP A 136 31.97 -3.28 -8.22
N ARG A 137 30.67 -3.32 -7.88
CA ARG A 137 29.86 -2.10 -7.70
C ARG A 137 30.38 -1.24 -6.55
N MET A 138 30.78 -1.86 -5.45
CA MET A 138 31.26 -1.15 -4.28
C MET A 138 32.58 -0.42 -4.57
N ILE A 139 33.59 -1.10 -5.15
CA ILE A 139 34.86 -0.47 -5.51
C ILE A 139 34.66 0.66 -6.53
N ALA A 140 33.82 0.43 -7.56
CA ALA A 140 33.55 1.44 -8.59
C ALA A 140 32.84 2.69 -8.06
N ALA A 141 32.04 2.57 -7.01
CA ALA A 141 31.31 3.68 -6.40
C ALA A 141 32.19 4.60 -5.52
N MET A 142 33.44 4.22 -5.23
CA MET A 142 34.26 4.97 -4.28
C MET A 142 34.99 6.16 -4.91
N PRO A 143 35.02 7.33 -4.24
CA PRO A 143 35.77 8.49 -4.73
C PRO A 143 37.29 8.28 -4.77
N ARG A 144 37.82 7.42 -3.89
CA ARG A 144 39.25 7.06 -3.79
C ARG A 144 39.37 5.57 -3.48
N PRO A 145 39.22 4.69 -4.48
CA PRO A 145 39.27 3.25 -4.24
C PRO A 145 40.69 2.82 -3.83
N PRO A 146 40.82 1.80 -2.96
CA PRO A 146 42.11 1.17 -2.67
C PRO A 146 42.64 0.46 -3.92
N ARG A 147 43.92 0.12 -3.92
CA ARG A 147 44.50 -0.69 -5.00
C ARG A 147 44.00 -2.12 -4.89
N VAL A 148 43.41 -2.64 -5.97
CA VAL A 148 42.97 -4.03 -6.02
C VAL A 148 44.10 -4.90 -6.59
N LEU A 149 44.50 -5.91 -5.82
CA LEU A 149 45.51 -6.90 -6.20
C LEU A 149 44.91 -8.31 -6.02
N PRO A 150 44.26 -8.87 -7.05
CA PRO A 150 43.61 -10.17 -6.91
C PRO A 150 44.58 -11.28 -6.51
N MET A 151 44.12 -12.10 -5.58
CA MET A 151 44.86 -13.25 -5.08
C MET A 151 44.72 -14.42 -6.05
N VAL A 152 45.84 -15.10 -6.31
CA VAL A 152 45.92 -16.26 -7.20
C VAL A 152 46.24 -17.49 -6.36
N GLN A 153 45.30 -18.42 -6.30
CA GLN A 153 45.33 -19.59 -5.42
C GLN A 153 45.47 -20.91 -6.18
N ASN A 154 46.08 -21.91 -5.55
CA ASN A 154 46.12 -23.31 -6.02
C ASN A 154 45.12 -24.22 -5.28
N ILE A 155 43.94 -23.69 -4.95
CA ILE A 155 42.88 -24.48 -4.33
C ILE A 155 42.14 -25.32 -5.39
N GLY A 156 41.93 -26.61 -5.11
CA GLY A 156 41.12 -27.52 -5.92
C GLY A 156 39.63 -27.44 -5.55
N SER A 157 38.84 -28.46 -5.90
CA SER A 157 37.41 -28.52 -5.52
C SER A 157 37.17 -28.76 -4.03
N GLU A 158 38.14 -29.32 -3.31
CA GLU A 158 37.99 -29.72 -1.90
C GLU A 158 39.21 -29.39 -1.01
N SER A 159 40.40 -29.13 -1.57
CA SER A 159 41.62 -28.84 -0.79
C SER A 159 42.73 -28.21 -1.65
N TRP A 160 43.80 -27.72 -1.01
CA TRP A 160 45.00 -27.19 -1.69
C TRP A 160 45.70 -28.23 -2.59
N ASP A 161 45.86 -27.94 -3.88
CA ASP A 161 46.55 -28.81 -4.85
C ASP A 161 48.04 -28.42 -4.98
N GLY A 162 48.81 -28.65 -3.92
CA GLY A 162 50.25 -28.39 -3.89
C GLY A 162 51.04 -29.20 -4.93
N ALA A 163 50.66 -30.47 -5.14
CA ALA A 163 51.32 -31.35 -6.10
C ALA A 163 51.07 -30.94 -7.55
N GLY A 164 49.83 -30.54 -7.88
CA GLY A 164 49.47 -29.99 -9.19
C GLY A 164 50.14 -28.66 -9.46
N ALA A 165 50.16 -27.75 -8.50
CA ALA A 165 50.89 -26.50 -8.59
C ALA A 165 52.40 -26.74 -8.82
N ALA A 166 53.01 -27.66 -8.09
CA ALA A 166 54.42 -28.01 -8.28
C ALA A 166 54.73 -28.57 -9.69
N ARG A 167 53.81 -29.38 -10.27
CA ARG A 167 53.93 -29.85 -11.65
C ARG A 167 53.81 -28.71 -12.65
N LEU A 168 52.84 -27.81 -12.46
CA LEU A 168 52.64 -26.62 -13.30
C LEU A 168 53.88 -25.73 -13.30
N LEU A 169 54.44 -25.45 -12.12
CA LEU A 169 55.61 -24.60 -11.97
C LEU A 169 56.89 -25.23 -12.57
N ARG A 170 56.96 -26.55 -12.66
CA ARG A 170 58.11 -27.29 -13.23
C ARG A 170 58.14 -27.19 -14.76
N ASP A 171 56.99 -27.20 -15.42
CA ASP A 171 56.87 -27.11 -16.88
C ASP A 171 57.00 -25.64 -17.36
N PRO A 172 58.05 -25.28 -18.12
CA PRO A 172 58.25 -23.92 -18.61
C PRO A 172 57.12 -23.41 -19.53
N ALA A 173 56.51 -24.28 -20.34
CA ALA A 173 55.44 -23.90 -21.26
C ALA A 173 54.14 -23.63 -20.48
N ALA A 174 53.81 -24.50 -19.52
CA ALA A 174 52.65 -24.32 -18.65
C ALA A 174 52.80 -23.05 -17.77
N ALA A 175 53.97 -22.83 -17.18
CA ALA A 175 54.28 -21.65 -16.39
C ALA A 175 54.16 -20.34 -17.22
N LEU A 176 54.64 -20.33 -18.47
CA LEU A 176 54.49 -19.19 -19.36
C LEU A 176 53.03 -18.96 -19.78
N ALA A 177 52.28 -20.04 -20.04
CA ALA A 177 50.86 -19.95 -20.37
C ALA A 177 50.05 -19.35 -19.21
N LEU A 178 50.30 -19.80 -17.97
CA LEU A 178 49.67 -19.22 -16.77
C LEU A 178 50.03 -17.74 -16.62
N ALA A 179 51.31 -17.38 -16.75
CA ALA A 179 51.76 -15.99 -16.64
C ALA A 179 51.08 -15.07 -17.67
N ARG A 180 50.89 -15.54 -18.91
CA ARG A 180 50.14 -14.80 -19.95
C ARG A 180 48.66 -14.66 -19.63
N GLN A 181 48.02 -15.69 -19.08
CA GLN A 181 46.62 -15.61 -18.67
C GLN A 181 46.42 -14.58 -17.55
N LEU A 182 47.28 -14.63 -16.52
CA LEU A 182 47.27 -13.68 -15.40
C LEU A 182 47.57 -12.24 -15.87
N SER A 183 48.58 -12.07 -16.72
CA SER A 183 48.88 -10.75 -17.30
C SER A 183 47.72 -10.20 -18.14
N GLY A 184 47.11 -11.04 -18.97
CA GLY A 184 45.92 -10.67 -19.74
C GLY A 184 44.74 -10.27 -18.86
N TYR A 185 44.55 -10.94 -17.72
CA TYR A 185 43.53 -10.57 -16.73
C TYR A 185 43.80 -9.18 -16.12
N VAL A 186 45.01 -8.95 -15.60
CA VAL A 186 45.42 -7.66 -15.02
C VAL A 186 45.26 -6.53 -16.03
N ALA A 187 45.65 -6.76 -17.29
CA ALA A 187 45.52 -5.77 -18.35
C ALA A 187 44.06 -5.44 -18.71
N ARG A 188 43.17 -6.45 -18.79
CA ARG A 188 41.75 -6.25 -19.13
C ARG A 188 40.95 -5.58 -18.02
N ARG A 189 41.25 -5.89 -16.75
CA ARG A 189 40.54 -5.34 -15.60
C ARG A 189 41.20 -4.09 -14.99
N HIS A 190 42.36 -3.69 -15.51
CA HIS A 190 43.14 -2.55 -15.00
C HIS A 190 43.54 -2.70 -13.52
N GLU A 191 43.83 -3.93 -13.08
CA GLU A 191 44.21 -4.23 -11.69
C GLU A 191 45.61 -3.70 -11.35
N ALA A 192 45.85 -3.39 -10.07
CA ALA A 192 47.12 -2.79 -9.63
C ALA A 192 48.27 -3.82 -9.53
N GLY A 193 47.96 -5.11 -9.58
CA GLY A 193 48.93 -6.19 -9.42
C GLY A 193 48.27 -7.52 -9.08
N LEU A 194 49.07 -8.46 -8.58
CA LEU A 194 48.64 -9.78 -8.13
C LEU A 194 49.28 -10.13 -6.80
N VAL A 195 48.55 -10.87 -5.97
CA VAL A 195 49.09 -11.56 -4.79
C VAL A 195 49.13 -13.05 -5.12
N MET A 196 50.31 -13.65 -5.10
CA MET A 196 50.48 -15.06 -5.38
C MET A 196 50.40 -15.87 -4.08
N ASP A 197 49.35 -16.66 -3.94
CA ASP A 197 49.04 -17.44 -2.75
C ASP A 197 49.03 -18.93 -3.07
N LEU A 198 50.24 -19.48 -3.21
CA LEU A 198 50.44 -20.88 -3.58
C LEU A 198 50.87 -21.67 -2.35
N GLU A 199 49.94 -22.40 -1.75
CA GLU A 199 50.13 -23.11 -0.50
C GLU A 199 50.36 -24.62 -0.69
N SER A 200 50.80 -25.30 0.38
CA SER A 200 51.11 -26.73 0.40
C SER A 200 52.15 -27.16 -0.66
N LEU A 201 53.06 -26.27 -1.05
CA LEU A 201 54.09 -26.54 -2.04
C LEU A 201 55.25 -27.36 -1.41
N PRO A 202 55.71 -28.46 -2.04
CA PRO A 202 56.90 -29.15 -1.58
C PRO A 202 58.16 -28.30 -1.84
N ASP A 203 59.20 -28.43 -1.02
CA ASP A 203 60.49 -27.71 -1.17
C ASP A 203 61.07 -27.79 -2.59
N SER A 204 60.88 -28.93 -3.26
CA SER A 204 61.32 -29.15 -4.65
C SER A 204 60.66 -28.20 -5.68
N ALA A 205 59.57 -27.53 -5.33
CA ALA A 205 58.85 -26.59 -6.19
C ALA A 205 59.46 -25.17 -6.17
N MET A 206 60.23 -24.80 -5.13
CA MET A 206 60.72 -23.43 -4.92
C MET A 206 61.54 -22.86 -6.09
N PRO A 207 62.46 -23.61 -6.74
CA PRO A 207 63.17 -23.11 -7.92
C PRO A 207 62.23 -22.84 -9.12
N GLY A 208 61.19 -23.67 -9.28
CA GLY A 208 60.16 -23.51 -10.29
C GLY A 208 59.31 -22.25 -10.02
N TYR A 209 58.93 -22.04 -8.76
CA TYR A 209 58.16 -20.87 -8.35
C TYR A 209 58.93 -19.56 -8.59
N LEU A 210 60.21 -19.51 -8.19
CA LEU A 210 61.07 -18.36 -8.45
C LEU A 210 61.23 -18.06 -9.95
N ARG A 211 61.32 -19.10 -10.79
CA ARG A 211 61.37 -18.93 -12.26
C ARG A 211 60.05 -18.37 -12.77
N PHE A 212 58.92 -18.92 -12.31
CA PHE A 212 57.60 -18.44 -12.67
C PHE A 212 57.39 -16.97 -12.31
N LEU A 213 57.77 -16.53 -11.10
CA LEU A 213 57.66 -15.12 -10.70
C LEU A 213 58.47 -14.17 -11.59
N ARG A 214 59.64 -14.59 -12.09
CA ARG A 214 60.42 -13.81 -13.07
C ARG A 214 59.73 -13.73 -14.42
N ILE A 215 59.14 -14.83 -14.88
CA ILE A 215 58.34 -14.86 -16.11
C ILE A 215 57.13 -13.93 -15.96
N LEU A 216 56.39 -14.07 -14.86
CA LEU A 216 55.23 -13.25 -14.54
C LEU A 216 55.58 -11.76 -14.54
N ARG A 217 56.67 -11.38 -13.86
CA ARG A 217 57.20 -10.01 -13.87
C ARG A 217 57.47 -9.47 -15.27
N ALA A 218 58.08 -10.28 -16.13
CA ALA A 218 58.39 -9.88 -17.51
C ALA A 218 57.13 -9.75 -18.38
N THR A 219 56.05 -10.46 -18.03
CA THR A 219 54.79 -10.44 -18.80
C THR A 219 53.77 -9.41 -18.31
N LEU A 220 53.84 -8.98 -17.05
CA LEU A 220 52.84 -8.08 -16.47
C LEU A 220 52.92 -6.66 -17.06
N PRO A 221 51.80 -5.90 -17.09
CA PRO A 221 51.81 -4.50 -17.49
C PRO A 221 52.80 -3.67 -16.66
N HIS A 222 53.40 -2.65 -17.30
CA HIS A 222 54.36 -1.78 -16.63
C HIS A 222 53.72 -1.09 -15.39
N GLY A 223 54.37 -1.21 -14.24
CA GLY A 223 53.90 -0.64 -12.97
C GLY A 223 53.03 -1.57 -12.12
N ALA A 224 52.59 -2.72 -12.65
CA ALA A 224 51.86 -3.73 -11.89
C ALA A 224 52.74 -4.36 -10.79
N LYS A 225 52.13 -4.59 -9.62
CA LYS A 225 52.79 -5.15 -8.44
C LYS A 225 52.68 -6.68 -8.39
N ILE A 226 53.71 -7.33 -7.87
CA ILE A 226 53.66 -8.74 -7.49
C ILE A 226 53.97 -8.82 -6.01
N ALA A 227 53.02 -9.32 -5.23
CA ALA A 227 53.27 -9.81 -3.89
C ALA A 227 53.11 -11.33 -3.85
N LEU A 228 53.67 -11.98 -2.84
CA LEU A 228 53.36 -13.38 -2.53
C LEU A 228 53.15 -13.54 -1.03
N THR A 229 52.28 -14.47 -0.66
CA THR A 229 52.16 -14.96 0.70
C THR A 229 53.25 -15.99 0.97
N VAL A 230 53.73 -16.04 2.21
CA VAL A 230 54.67 -17.06 2.69
C VAL A 230 54.24 -17.50 4.10
N PRO A 231 54.22 -18.80 4.39
CA PRO A 231 53.90 -19.30 5.72
C PRO A 231 55.02 -18.96 6.70
N ALA A 232 54.67 -18.56 7.93
CA ALA A 232 55.64 -18.36 8.99
C ALA A 232 56.15 -19.70 9.55
N GLY A 233 57.43 -19.76 9.93
CA GLY A 233 58.04 -20.95 10.55
C GLY A 233 58.46 -22.08 9.60
N GLU A 234 58.10 -22.06 8.32
CA GLU A 234 58.52 -23.08 7.35
C GLU A 234 59.95 -22.84 6.81
N GLN A 235 60.87 -23.76 7.09
CA GLN A 235 62.29 -23.63 6.71
C GLN A 235 62.56 -23.78 5.20
N GLY A 236 61.63 -24.35 4.44
CA GLY A 236 61.78 -24.63 3.00
C GLY A 236 61.71 -23.41 2.08
N TRP A 237 61.25 -22.26 2.57
CA TRP A 237 60.98 -21.06 1.76
C TRP A 237 62.19 -20.11 1.67
N PRO A 238 62.79 -19.92 0.47
CA PRO A 238 63.95 -19.04 0.31
C PRO A 238 63.57 -17.54 0.26
N LEU A 239 63.19 -16.96 1.40
CA LEU A 239 62.65 -15.59 1.53
C LEU A 239 63.47 -14.51 0.80
N ALA A 240 64.80 -14.49 0.99
CA ALA A 240 65.68 -13.51 0.33
C ALA A 240 65.64 -13.58 -1.21
N ARG A 241 65.43 -14.78 -1.77
CA ARG A 241 65.32 -14.96 -3.23
C ARG A 241 63.95 -14.53 -3.75
N PHE A 242 62.90 -14.71 -2.95
CA PHE A 242 61.56 -14.22 -3.29
C PHE A 242 61.49 -12.69 -3.25
N ALA A 243 62.07 -12.06 -2.23
CA ALA A 243 62.14 -10.60 -2.14
C ALA A 243 62.94 -9.96 -3.29
N ALA A 244 63.86 -10.68 -3.91
CA ALA A 244 64.59 -10.20 -5.09
C ALA A 244 63.74 -10.15 -6.38
N VAL A 245 62.56 -10.78 -6.40
CA VAL A 245 61.69 -10.88 -7.60
C VAL A 245 60.30 -10.25 -7.38
N ALA A 246 59.76 -10.35 -6.17
CA ALA A 246 58.50 -9.74 -5.78
C ALA A 246 58.68 -8.31 -5.24
N ASP A 247 57.66 -7.46 -5.38
CA ASP A 247 57.66 -6.13 -4.77
C ASP A 247 57.51 -6.21 -3.25
N ARG A 248 56.72 -7.18 -2.78
CA ARG A 248 56.39 -7.40 -1.38
C ARG A 248 56.31 -8.89 -1.08
N VAL A 249 56.64 -9.25 0.15
CA VAL A 249 56.42 -10.58 0.72
C VAL A 249 55.48 -10.39 1.90
N ILE A 250 54.34 -11.09 1.86
CA ILE A 250 53.33 -11.08 2.92
C ILE A 250 53.59 -12.31 3.80
N LEU A 251 54.17 -12.09 4.98
CA LEU A 251 54.38 -13.14 5.97
C LEU A 251 53.03 -13.45 6.64
N MET A 252 52.54 -14.68 6.49
CA MET A 252 51.36 -15.19 7.20
C MET A 252 51.79 -15.57 8.62
N ASP A 253 51.93 -14.56 9.48
CA ASP A 253 52.47 -14.71 10.84
C ASP A 253 51.35 -15.10 11.83
N TYR A 254 50.66 -16.17 11.49
CA TYR A 254 49.59 -16.81 12.25
C TYR A 254 49.63 -18.32 11.94
N ASP A 255 48.67 -19.10 12.45
CA ASP A 255 48.63 -20.55 12.29
C ASP A 255 49.82 -21.32 12.89
N GLN A 256 50.35 -20.84 14.03
CA GLN A 256 51.21 -21.65 14.89
C GLN A 256 50.52 -22.97 15.27
N HIS A 257 49.22 -22.89 15.54
CA HIS A 257 48.29 -24.01 15.64
C HIS A 257 47.15 -23.76 14.64
N TRP A 258 46.79 -24.77 13.86
CA TRP A 258 45.87 -24.68 12.71
C TRP A 258 44.94 -25.91 12.64
N GLN A 259 44.03 -25.98 11.65
CA GLN A 259 42.98 -27.02 11.61
C GLN A 259 43.51 -28.47 11.66
N GLY A 260 44.67 -28.75 11.05
CA GLY A 260 45.31 -30.07 11.07
C GLY A 260 46.33 -30.27 12.19
N GLY A 261 46.51 -29.29 13.07
CA GLY A 261 47.47 -29.29 14.18
C GLY A 261 46.87 -29.69 15.53
N GLN A 262 47.65 -29.52 16.59
CA GLN A 262 47.17 -29.68 17.98
C GLN A 262 46.54 -28.38 18.48
N PRO A 263 45.57 -28.42 19.42
CA PRO A 263 44.95 -27.22 19.98
C PRO A 263 45.96 -26.32 20.70
N GLY A 264 45.92 -25.01 20.44
CA GLY A 264 46.77 -24.03 21.11
C GLY A 264 46.61 -22.60 20.58
N PRO A 265 47.35 -21.63 21.15
CA PRO A 265 47.33 -20.24 20.70
C PRO A 265 47.67 -20.12 19.21
N ILE A 266 46.82 -19.43 18.44
CA ILE A 266 46.95 -19.37 16.97
C ILE A 266 48.22 -18.61 16.57
N ALA A 267 48.55 -17.53 17.30
CA ALA A 267 49.82 -16.82 17.15
C ALA A 267 50.32 -16.37 18.52
N ALA A 268 51.06 -17.23 19.24
CA ALA A 268 51.65 -16.81 20.50
C ALA A 268 52.61 -15.64 20.27
N GLN A 269 52.51 -14.58 21.09
CA GLN A 269 53.24 -13.32 20.89
C GLN A 269 54.77 -13.51 20.80
N ASP A 270 55.32 -14.50 21.51
CA ASP A 270 56.75 -14.83 21.46
C ASP A 270 57.14 -15.54 20.16
N TRP A 271 56.27 -16.39 19.62
CA TRP A 271 56.44 -17.04 18.33
C TRP A 271 56.33 -16.00 17.21
N PHE A 272 55.27 -15.19 17.21
CA PHE A 272 55.04 -14.10 16.26
C PHE A 272 56.25 -13.17 16.19
N ALA A 273 56.74 -12.68 17.34
CA ALA A 273 57.90 -11.79 17.38
C ALA A 273 59.16 -12.41 16.76
N ARG A 274 59.40 -13.71 16.99
CA ARG A 274 60.55 -14.42 16.42
C ARG A 274 60.41 -14.59 14.91
N GLN A 275 59.23 -14.97 14.41
CA GLN A 275 59.01 -15.18 12.98
C GLN A 275 59.13 -13.86 12.21
N ALA A 276 58.48 -12.80 12.70
CA ALA A 276 58.62 -11.46 12.15
C ALA A 276 60.09 -10.98 12.12
N GLU A 277 60.86 -11.20 13.20
CA GLU A 277 62.27 -10.80 13.26
C GLU A 277 63.14 -11.62 12.28
N VAL A 278 62.90 -12.92 12.16
CA VAL A 278 63.60 -13.80 11.20
C VAL A 278 63.32 -13.36 9.75
N ALA A 279 62.05 -13.14 9.41
CA ALA A 279 61.66 -12.68 8.08
C ALA A 279 62.25 -11.27 7.81
N LEU A 280 62.13 -10.33 8.75
CA LEU A 280 62.69 -8.99 8.63
C LEU A 280 64.20 -9.02 8.35
N ARG A 281 64.95 -9.87 9.07
CA ARG A 281 66.39 -10.04 8.83
C ARG A 281 66.69 -10.61 7.44
N ALA A 282 65.83 -11.47 6.90
CA ALA A 282 66.03 -12.11 5.62
C ALA A 282 65.71 -11.20 4.41
N ILE A 283 64.67 -10.37 4.49
CA ILE A 283 64.17 -9.59 3.33
C ILE A 283 64.18 -8.07 3.51
N GLY A 284 64.38 -7.58 4.74
CA GLY A 284 64.42 -6.16 5.05
C GLY A 284 63.05 -5.49 5.16
N ALA A 285 63.03 -4.34 5.83
CA ALA A 285 61.80 -3.62 6.15
C ALA A 285 61.02 -3.20 4.90
N ASP A 286 61.68 -2.77 3.81
CA ASP A 286 60.99 -2.25 2.64
C ASP A 286 60.25 -3.33 1.80
N HIS A 287 60.49 -4.62 2.06
CA HIS A 287 59.85 -5.74 1.34
C HIS A 287 58.80 -6.49 2.15
N ILE A 288 58.86 -6.44 3.49
CA ILE A 288 57.98 -7.21 4.36
C ILE A 288 56.63 -6.51 4.59
N ILE A 289 55.56 -7.29 4.47
CA ILE A 289 54.23 -7.02 5.03
C ILE A 289 53.94 -8.17 5.99
N VAL A 290 53.51 -7.89 7.21
CA VAL A 290 53.14 -8.95 8.17
C VAL A 290 51.62 -9.04 8.22
N ALA A 291 51.09 -10.21 7.89
CA ALA A 291 49.66 -10.48 7.98
C ALA A 291 49.31 -10.89 9.41
N LEU A 292 48.30 -10.24 9.96
CA LEU A 292 47.72 -10.49 11.27
C LEU A 292 46.48 -11.35 11.07
N GLY A 293 46.36 -12.43 11.84
CA GLY A 293 45.14 -13.21 11.90
C GLY A 293 44.12 -12.53 12.81
N SER A 294 42.86 -12.52 12.42
CA SER A 294 41.77 -12.24 13.35
C SER A 294 40.61 -13.18 13.07
N TYR A 295 40.67 -14.32 13.71
CA TYR A 295 39.74 -15.45 13.66
C TYR A 295 40.00 -16.35 14.87
N ALA A 296 39.27 -17.43 14.97
CA ALA A 296 39.40 -18.46 15.99
C ALA A 296 39.40 -19.86 15.35
N TYR A 297 39.82 -20.83 16.13
CA TYR A 297 39.69 -22.25 15.79
C TYR A 297 39.01 -22.99 16.92
N ASP A 298 38.05 -23.84 16.58
CA ASP A 298 37.43 -24.78 17.51
C ASP A 298 37.89 -26.21 17.22
N TRP A 299 38.69 -26.77 18.12
CA TRP A 299 39.14 -28.15 18.03
C TRP A 299 38.21 -29.11 18.76
N HIS A 300 37.67 -30.08 18.02
CA HIS A 300 36.81 -31.16 18.53
C HIS A 300 36.99 -32.43 17.69
N GLY A 301 36.74 -33.60 18.29
CA GLY A 301 36.74 -34.88 17.54
C GLY A 301 38.04 -35.28 16.84
N GLY A 302 39.16 -34.58 17.05
CA GLY A 302 40.43 -34.76 16.31
C GLY A 302 40.56 -33.90 15.04
N THR A 303 39.60 -33.02 14.78
CA THR A 303 39.59 -32.01 13.71
C THR A 303 39.47 -30.60 14.30
N ALA A 304 39.53 -29.56 13.47
CA ALA A 304 39.21 -28.20 13.90
C ALA A 304 38.46 -27.41 12.83
N ASP A 305 37.48 -26.62 13.28
CA ASP A 305 36.72 -25.71 12.45
C ASP A 305 37.24 -24.27 12.61
N ALA A 306 37.34 -23.54 11.49
CA ALA A 306 37.69 -22.13 11.50
C ALA A 306 36.45 -21.31 11.83
N LEU A 307 36.57 -20.41 12.81
CA LEU A 307 35.50 -19.53 13.24
C LEU A 307 35.93 -18.07 13.06
N SER A 308 35.01 -17.19 12.70
CA SER A 308 35.15 -15.75 12.95
C SER A 308 35.16 -15.47 14.46
N LEU A 309 35.60 -14.26 14.84
CA LEU A 309 35.54 -13.85 16.25
C LEU A 309 34.10 -13.75 16.77
N ASP A 310 33.16 -13.38 15.91
CA ASP A 310 31.75 -13.37 16.26
C ASP A 310 31.21 -14.77 16.55
N GLU A 311 31.49 -15.74 15.68
CA GLU A 311 31.12 -17.15 15.92
C GLU A 311 31.76 -17.72 17.19
N ALA A 312 33.01 -17.34 17.49
CA ALA A 312 33.67 -17.73 18.73
C ALA A 312 33.02 -17.08 19.98
N TRP A 313 32.62 -15.82 19.91
CA TRP A 313 31.87 -15.17 21.00
C TRP A 313 30.49 -15.78 21.19
N LEU A 314 29.82 -16.16 20.10
CA LEU A 314 28.54 -16.89 20.12
C LEU A 314 28.71 -18.26 20.79
N ALA A 315 29.64 -19.09 20.33
CA ALA A 315 29.92 -20.39 20.95
C ALA A 315 30.25 -20.28 22.45
N ALA A 316 30.96 -19.22 22.87
CA ALA A 316 31.18 -18.93 24.28
C ALA A 316 29.90 -18.49 25.01
N HIS A 317 29.05 -17.68 24.38
CA HIS A 317 27.76 -17.26 24.92
C HIS A 317 26.83 -18.46 25.16
N ASP A 318 26.61 -19.28 24.13
CA ASP A 318 25.62 -20.37 24.15
C ASP A 318 26.04 -21.50 25.07
N SER A 319 27.35 -21.77 25.16
CA SER A 319 27.88 -22.71 26.15
C SER A 319 27.98 -22.13 27.57
N ALA A 320 27.72 -20.84 27.75
CA ALA A 320 28.02 -20.06 28.96
C ALA A 320 29.50 -20.14 29.38
N ALA A 321 30.40 -20.44 28.45
CA ALA A 321 31.84 -20.41 28.67
C ALA A 321 32.34 -18.95 28.72
N ARG A 322 33.44 -18.74 29.45
CA ARG A 322 34.07 -17.42 29.55
C ARG A 322 35.41 -17.47 28.85
N PRO A 323 35.65 -16.61 27.84
CA PRO A 323 36.99 -16.44 27.29
C PRO A 323 37.99 -16.05 28.39
N LEU A 324 39.11 -16.77 28.43
CA LEU A 324 40.20 -16.58 29.37
C LEU A 324 41.44 -16.11 28.60
N TYR A 325 42.02 -15.00 29.03
CA TYR A 325 43.26 -14.47 28.50
C TYR A 325 44.46 -15.23 29.07
N ASP A 326 45.27 -15.86 28.21
CA ASP A 326 46.52 -16.50 28.58
C ASP A 326 47.68 -15.51 28.47
N ALA A 327 48.09 -14.93 29.61
CA ALA A 327 49.16 -13.94 29.66
C ALA A 327 50.54 -14.45 29.20
N ALA A 328 50.71 -15.77 29.03
CA ALA A 328 51.94 -16.41 28.56
C ALA A 328 52.00 -16.65 27.04
N SER A 329 50.90 -16.48 26.32
CA SER A 329 50.85 -16.46 24.86
C SER A 329 50.30 -15.14 24.33
N GLY A 330 49.60 -14.35 25.15
CA GLY A 330 48.90 -13.14 24.77
C GLY A 330 47.64 -13.38 23.93
N ASN A 331 47.12 -14.61 23.92
CA ASN A 331 45.90 -15.02 23.21
C ASN A 331 44.80 -15.36 24.21
N ALA A 332 43.53 -15.26 23.80
CA ALA A 332 42.38 -15.68 24.58
C ALA A 332 41.81 -17.01 24.06
N GLY A 333 41.14 -17.75 24.94
CA GLY A 333 40.45 -18.99 24.56
C GLY A 333 39.45 -19.48 25.60
N PHE A 334 38.63 -20.46 25.24
CA PHE A 334 37.66 -21.11 26.13
C PHE A 334 37.41 -22.56 25.70
N ALA A 335 36.65 -23.32 26.50
CA ALA A 335 36.27 -24.69 26.17
C ALA A 335 34.84 -24.98 26.63
N TYR A 336 34.19 -25.91 25.94
CA TYR A 336 32.85 -26.39 26.28
C TYR A 336 32.69 -27.86 25.89
N ASP A 337 31.65 -28.49 26.42
CA ASP A 337 31.24 -29.84 26.06
C ASP A 337 29.89 -29.76 25.34
N GLU A 338 29.80 -30.40 24.17
CA GLU A 338 28.59 -30.46 23.35
C GLU A 338 28.41 -31.90 22.83
N ALA A 339 27.21 -32.46 22.99
CA ALA A 339 26.87 -33.82 22.55
C ALA A 339 27.88 -34.93 22.99
N GLY A 340 28.55 -34.75 24.13
CA GLY A 340 29.56 -35.68 24.65
C GLY A 340 30.96 -35.55 24.02
N GLN A 341 31.18 -34.55 23.17
CA GLN A 341 32.47 -34.20 22.60
C GLN A 341 33.04 -32.95 23.26
N ARG A 342 34.38 -32.88 23.29
CA ARG A 342 35.12 -31.77 23.89
C ARG A 342 35.53 -30.77 22.82
N HIS A 343 35.16 -29.50 23.03
CA HIS A 343 35.53 -28.37 22.19
C HIS A 343 36.58 -27.50 22.90
N GLN A 344 37.57 -27.03 22.15
CA GLN A 344 38.61 -26.12 22.64
C GLN A 344 38.81 -25.00 21.63
N VAL A 345 38.51 -23.78 22.04
CA VAL A 345 38.55 -22.60 21.18
C VAL A 345 39.71 -21.69 21.58
N TRP A 346 40.56 -21.33 20.61
CA TRP A 346 41.55 -20.26 20.76
C TRP A 346 41.26 -19.15 19.74
N MET A 347 41.50 -17.91 20.14
CA MET A 347 41.09 -16.72 19.39
C MET A 347 42.24 -15.73 19.21
N LEU A 348 42.27 -15.06 18.05
CA LEU A 348 43.07 -13.86 17.78
C LEU A 348 42.18 -12.61 17.78
N ASP A 349 41.89 -12.13 18.97
CA ASP A 349 41.10 -10.92 19.18
C ASP A 349 41.96 -9.63 19.13
N ALA A 350 41.31 -8.48 19.31
CA ALA A 350 42.00 -7.20 19.23
C ALA A 350 43.11 -7.06 20.31
N ALA A 351 42.95 -7.69 21.48
CA ALA A 351 43.98 -7.64 22.51
C ALA A 351 45.30 -8.31 22.05
N ALA A 352 45.20 -9.45 21.36
CA ALA A 352 46.34 -10.09 20.71
C ALA A 352 46.92 -9.20 19.60
N SER A 353 46.07 -8.66 18.73
CA SER A 353 46.51 -7.86 17.57
C SER A 353 47.22 -6.56 17.98
N TRP A 354 46.78 -5.88 19.05
CA TRP A 354 47.45 -4.70 19.58
C TRP A 354 48.88 -5.00 20.03
N ASN A 355 49.08 -6.13 20.71
CA ASN A 355 50.39 -6.57 21.16
C ASN A 355 51.30 -6.88 19.96
N GLU A 356 50.79 -7.55 18.93
CA GLU A 356 51.50 -7.83 17.68
C GLU A 356 51.93 -6.54 16.97
N LEU A 357 51.02 -5.56 16.86
CA LEU A 357 51.33 -4.25 16.28
C LEU A 357 52.44 -3.51 17.05
N LEU A 358 52.49 -3.64 18.38
CA LEU A 358 53.58 -3.09 19.18
C LEU A 358 54.91 -3.81 18.95
N VAL A 359 54.89 -5.14 18.76
CA VAL A 359 56.06 -5.91 18.33
C VAL A 359 56.58 -5.39 16.99
N LEU A 360 55.71 -5.27 15.99
CA LEU A 360 56.07 -4.78 14.65
C LEU A 360 56.62 -3.35 14.70
N LYS A 361 56.04 -2.48 15.54
CA LYS A 361 56.55 -1.12 15.76
C LYS A 361 58.00 -1.11 16.23
N ARG A 362 58.37 -1.99 17.16
CA ARG A 362 59.74 -2.10 17.68
C ARG A 362 60.71 -2.69 16.67
N LEU A 363 60.23 -3.59 15.81
CA LEU A 363 60.99 -4.14 14.69
C LEU A 363 61.16 -3.13 13.53
N GLY A 364 60.42 -2.03 13.53
CA GLY A 364 60.42 -1.05 12.43
C GLY A 364 59.59 -1.48 11.22
N VAL A 365 58.75 -2.51 11.38
CA VAL A 365 57.78 -2.96 10.38
C VAL A 365 56.51 -2.14 10.53
N GLN A 366 56.07 -1.50 9.45
CA GLN A 366 54.87 -0.66 9.46
C GLN A 366 53.83 -1.06 8.42
N SER A 367 54.10 -2.08 7.59
CA SER A 367 53.16 -2.60 6.61
C SER A 367 52.53 -3.87 7.14
N VAL A 368 51.20 -3.88 7.22
CA VAL A 368 50.44 -4.99 7.79
C VAL A 368 49.31 -5.40 6.86
N ALA A 369 48.92 -6.68 6.96
CA ALA A 369 47.74 -7.20 6.30
C ALA A 369 46.78 -7.81 7.32
N LEU A 370 45.49 -7.85 7.01
CA LEU A 370 44.46 -8.52 7.82
C LEU A 370 43.94 -9.75 7.08
N TRP A 371 44.13 -10.93 7.69
CA TRP A 371 43.50 -12.18 7.29
C TRP A 371 42.39 -12.54 8.30
N ARG A 372 41.11 -12.36 7.95
CA ARG A 372 40.56 -11.77 6.72
C ARG A 372 39.42 -10.81 7.03
N LEU A 373 39.04 -9.97 6.07
CA LEU A 373 37.87 -9.09 6.21
C LEU A 373 36.62 -9.94 6.41
N GLY A 374 35.84 -9.61 7.44
CA GLY A 374 34.62 -10.29 7.84
C GLY A 374 34.77 -11.30 8.99
N SER A 375 36.00 -11.71 9.33
CA SER A 375 36.23 -12.63 10.46
C SER A 375 36.73 -11.92 11.72
N GLU A 376 37.11 -10.64 11.61
CA GLU A 376 37.89 -9.95 12.62
C GLU A 376 37.10 -9.51 13.85
N ASP A 377 37.80 -9.36 14.97
CA ASP A 377 37.35 -8.49 16.06
C ASP A 377 37.37 -7.03 15.57
N PRO A 378 36.23 -6.30 15.59
CA PRO A 378 36.18 -4.90 15.13
C PRO A 378 37.18 -3.97 15.81
N GLY A 379 37.63 -4.31 17.01
CA GLY A 379 38.66 -3.62 17.77
C GLY A 379 39.99 -3.50 17.03
N ILE A 380 40.30 -4.40 16.09
CA ILE A 380 41.55 -4.35 15.30
C ILE A 380 41.69 -3.04 14.51
N TRP A 381 40.56 -2.45 14.08
CA TRP A 381 40.56 -1.18 13.38
C TRP A 381 40.87 0.00 14.33
N ALA A 382 40.45 -0.11 15.60
CA ALA A 382 40.84 0.83 16.64
C ALA A 382 42.34 0.69 16.99
N ASP A 383 42.86 -0.54 17.00
CA ASP A 383 44.28 -0.84 17.18
C ASP A 383 45.12 -0.24 16.06
N LEU A 384 44.77 -0.49 14.81
CA LEU A 384 45.43 0.08 13.63
C LEU A 384 45.42 1.61 13.67
N THR A 385 44.27 2.22 14.00
CA THR A 385 44.16 3.68 14.11
C THR A 385 45.06 4.23 15.22
N ALA A 386 45.03 3.65 16.42
CA ALA A 386 45.86 4.07 17.55
C ALA A 386 47.35 3.86 17.28
N TRP A 387 47.70 2.77 16.60
CA TRP A 387 49.06 2.44 16.21
C TRP A 387 49.63 3.45 15.21
N ARG A 388 48.84 3.84 14.21
CA ARG A 388 49.18 4.83 13.17
C ARG A 388 49.27 6.25 13.71
N THR A 389 48.36 6.65 14.60
CA THR A 389 48.25 8.04 15.08
C THR A 389 49.05 8.33 16.35
N GLY A 390 49.49 7.29 17.07
CA GLY A 390 50.23 7.45 18.32
C GLY A 390 49.28 7.63 19.51
N GLY A 391 48.68 6.53 19.98
CA GLY A 391 47.82 6.50 21.15
C GLY A 391 47.62 5.09 21.71
N ARG A 392 46.61 4.91 22.56
CA ARG A 392 46.11 3.60 22.99
C ARG A 392 44.74 3.34 22.37
N PRO A 393 44.42 2.09 22.00
CA PRO A 393 43.13 1.74 21.43
C PRO A 393 42.02 1.78 22.49
N ARG A 394 40.79 2.02 22.04
CA ARG A 394 39.59 1.95 22.89
C ARG A 394 38.86 0.66 22.58
N LEU A 395 39.19 -0.37 23.34
CA LEU A 395 38.69 -1.73 23.11
C LEU A 395 37.50 -2.10 23.98
N GLY A 396 37.01 -1.19 24.85
CA GLY A 396 36.04 -1.52 25.89
C GLY A 396 34.69 -2.02 25.39
N THR A 397 34.22 -1.48 24.26
CA THR A 397 32.96 -1.86 23.64
C THR A 397 33.21 -2.88 22.55
N VAL A 398 32.47 -4.00 22.60
CA VAL A 398 32.50 -5.03 21.57
C VAL A 398 31.12 -5.07 20.92
N ALA A 399 31.05 -5.06 19.60
CA ALA A 399 29.81 -5.15 18.85
C ALA A 399 29.94 -6.29 17.86
N SER A 400 28.88 -7.08 17.72
CA SER A 400 28.88 -8.13 16.71
C SER A 400 28.87 -7.51 15.32
N THR A 401 29.62 -8.11 14.40
CA THR A 401 29.57 -7.75 12.98
C THR A 401 28.52 -8.53 12.20
N LEU A 402 28.01 -9.61 12.79
CA LEU A 402 26.88 -10.37 12.27
C LEU A 402 25.57 -9.60 12.51
N ASN A 403 24.67 -9.62 11.53
CA ASN A 403 23.30 -9.13 11.73
C ASN A 403 22.46 -10.16 12.46
N THR A 404 22.65 -11.43 12.11
CA THR A 404 21.85 -12.57 12.55
C THR A 404 22.74 -13.79 12.71
N ASP A 405 22.49 -14.57 13.75
CA ASP A 405 23.01 -15.92 13.92
C ASP A 405 21.84 -16.89 13.78
N VAL A 406 22.00 -17.91 12.95
CA VAL A 406 20.90 -18.78 12.55
C VAL A 406 21.28 -20.22 12.87
N GLU A 407 20.64 -20.78 13.90
CA GLU A 407 20.90 -22.13 14.36
C GLU A 407 19.80 -23.11 13.93
N GLY A 408 20.15 -24.35 13.64
CA GLY A 408 19.19 -25.40 13.29
C GLY A 408 18.85 -25.49 11.80
N SER A 409 17.79 -26.23 11.46
CA SER A 409 17.40 -26.46 10.06
C SER A 409 15.88 -26.51 9.88
N GLY A 410 15.41 -26.02 8.75
CA GLY A 410 13.97 -25.88 8.45
C GLY A 410 13.54 -24.43 8.23
N GLU A 411 12.27 -24.23 7.90
CA GLU A 411 11.71 -22.94 7.50
C GLU A 411 10.87 -22.29 8.61
N ILE A 412 10.87 -22.83 9.82
CA ILE A 412 10.11 -22.32 10.96
C ILE A 412 11.05 -21.60 11.90
N LEU A 413 10.82 -20.30 12.07
CA LEU A 413 11.75 -19.36 12.68
C LEU A 413 11.31 -18.99 14.10
N ARG A 414 12.30 -18.86 14.98
CA ARG A 414 12.12 -18.31 16.32
C ARG A 414 13.30 -17.42 16.68
N ILE A 415 13.03 -16.20 17.12
CA ILE A 415 14.06 -15.28 17.59
C ILE A 415 14.28 -15.53 19.08
N THR A 416 15.44 -16.03 19.47
CA THR A 416 15.75 -16.38 20.88
C THR A 416 16.45 -15.27 21.62
N ALA A 417 17.23 -14.45 20.93
CA ALA A 417 17.88 -13.28 21.50
C ALA A 417 17.86 -12.11 20.52
N THR A 418 17.78 -10.90 21.06
CA THR A 418 17.99 -9.66 20.30
C THR A 418 19.45 -9.20 20.47
N PRO A 419 20.00 -8.40 19.53
CA PRO A 419 21.38 -7.99 19.60
C PRO A 419 21.72 -7.30 20.91
N THR A 420 22.81 -7.72 21.53
CA THR A 420 23.34 -7.08 22.74
C THR A 420 24.75 -6.57 22.48
N GLN A 421 25.05 -5.41 23.06
CA GLN A 421 26.39 -4.84 23.00
C GLN A 421 27.28 -5.52 24.04
N GLY A 422 28.40 -6.06 23.60
CA GLY A 422 29.41 -6.66 24.46
C GLY A 422 30.29 -5.60 25.14
N HIS A 423 30.95 -6.02 26.21
CA HIS A 423 31.93 -5.21 26.92
C HIS A 423 33.11 -6.08 27.36
N ARG A 424 34.33 -5.62 27.05
CA ARG A 424 35.58 -6.19 27.59
C ARG A 424 36.36 -5.15 28.37
N ALA A 425 37.12 -5.59 29.34
CA ALA A 425 38.09 -4.77 30.05
C ALA A 425 39.50 -5.24 29.69
N VAL A 426 40.38 -4.30 29.35
CA VAL A 426 41.80 -4.56 29.07
C VAL A 426 42.69 -3.77 30.02
N ALA A 427 43.78 -4.36 30.48
CA ALA A 427 44.78 -3.71 31.32
C ALA A 427 46.10 -3.53 30.57
N PHE A 428 46.57 -2.29 30.48
CA PHE A 428 47.84 -1.96 29.82
C PHE A 428 49.01 -1.97 30.81
N GLY A 429 50.08 -2.66 30.44
CA GLY A 429 51.36 -2.65 31.15
C GLY A 429 52.17 -1.35 30.92
N PRO A 430 53.30 -1.20 31.62
CA PRO A 430 54.18 -0.03 31.49
C PRO A 430 54.71 0.20 30.07
N LEU A 431 54.87 -0.89 29.31
CA LEU A 431 55.38 -0.89 27.93
C LEU A 431 54.28 -0.63 26.88
N GLY A 432 53.03 -0.42 27.32
CA GLY A 432 51.88 -0.18 26.46
C GLY A 432 51.22 -1.45 25.92
N THR A 433 51.75 -2.64 26.22
CA THR A 433 51.15 -3.95 25.90
C THR A 433 49.91 -4.20 26.75
N ILE A 434 48.96 -4.96 26.22
CA ILE A 434 47.84 -5.50 26.98
C ILE A 434 48.34 -6.75 27.73
N GLU A 435 48.19 -6.76 29.05
CA GLU A 435 48.68 -7.82 29.93
C GLU A 435 47.55 -8.65 30.56
N GLN A 436 46.31 -8.13 30.49
CA GLN A 436 45.10 -8.80 30.93
C GLN A 436 43.93 -8.36 30.07
N GLU A 437 43.03 -9.30 29.79
CA GLU A 437 41.73 -9.07 29.18
C GLU A 437 40.68 -9.89 29.91
N SER A 438 39.49 -9.32 30.07
CA SER A 438 38.32 -10.03 30.58
C SER A 438 37.05 -9.55 29.89
N TYR A 439 36.25 -10.50 29.41
CA TYR A 439 34.94 -10.23 28.82
C TYR A 439 33.89 -10.17 29.94
N GLY A 440 33.27 -8.99 30.11
CA GLY A 440 32.18 -8.77 31.06
C GLY A 440 30.82 -9.17 30.48
N ALA A 441 30.62 -8.89 29.19
CA ALA A 441 29.50 -9.35 28.39
C ALA A 441 29.99 -9.62 26.97
N LEU A 442 29.55 -10.73 26.37
CA LEU A 442 29.83 -11.05 24.98
C LEU A 442 28.78 -10.36 24.09
N PRO A 443 29.16 -9.82 22.93
CA PRO A 443 28.18 -9.30 21.98
C PRO A 443 27.37 -10.45 21.39
N THR A 444 26.09 -10.21 21.11
CA THR A 444 25.24 -11.15 20.38
C THR A 444 24.59 -10.44 19.19
N PRO A 445 24.46 -11.08 18.02
CA PRO A 445 23.55 -10.64 16.96
C PRO A 445 22.10 -11.01 17.32
N TYR A 446 21.16 -10.87 16.37
CA TYR A 446 19.87 -11.54 16.53
C TYR A 446 20.11 -13.06 16.46
N GLN A 447 19.71 -13.81 17.48
CA GLN A 447 19.75 -15.28 17.40
C GLN A 447 18.41 -15.78 16.88
N VAL A 448 18.44 -16.56 15.80
CA VAL A 448 17.28 -17.12 15.11
C VAL A 448 17.43 -18.62 15.07
N GLU A 449 16.58 -19.33 15.79
CA GLU A 449 16.48 -20.78 15.70
C GLU A 449 15.54 -21.18 14.55
N ARG A 450 15.97 -22.18 13.77
CA ARG A 450 15.27 -22.83 12.67
C ARG A 450 14.89 -24.27 13.02
N THR A 451 13.65 -24.63 12.75
CA THR A 451 13.15 -26.00 12.90
C THR A 451 12.25 -26.40 11.72
N GLY A 452 11.92 -27.69 11.61
CA GLY A 452 11.08 -28.24 10.54
C GLY A 452 11.84 -28.95 9.43
N GLY A 453 13.19 -28.92 9.46
CA GLY A 453 14.06 -29.57 8.47
C GLY A 453 14.51 -31.00 8.84
N GLN A 454 14.15 -31.51 10.03
CA GLN A 454 14.72 -32.75 10.57
C GLN A 454 14.38 -34.00 9.74
N ASN A 455 13.21 -34.02 9.07
CA ASN A 455 12.81 -35.09 8.18
C ASN A 455 12.58 -34.58 6.76
N ARG A 456 13.56 -34.81 5.88
CA ARG A 456 13.54 -34.37 4.48
C ARG A 456 12.41 -34.96 3.63
N LYS A 457 11.72 -36.01 4.12
CA LYS A 457 10.58 -36.63 3.44
C LYS A 457 9.23 -36.14 3.95
N MET A 458 9.18 -35.16 4.87
CA MET A 458 7.94 -34.53 5.31
C MET A 458 7.80 -33.14 4.69
N LEU A 459 6.68 -32.88 4.01
CA LEU A 459 6.43 -31.61 3.30
C LEU A 459 5.15 -30.96 3.80
N ALA A 460 5.14 -29.64 3.97
CA ALA A 460 3.95 -28.85 4.23
C ALA A 460 3.55 -28.06 2.98
N LEU A 461 2.29 -28.21 2.56
CA LEU A 461 1.68 -27.33 1.58
C LEU A 461 1.08 -26.14 2.31
N THR A 462 1.48 -24.95 1.91
CA THR A 462 1.00 -23.69 2.48
C THR A 462 0.36 -22.81 1.41
N PHE A 463 -0.69 -22.08 1.79
CA PHE A 463 -1.43 -21.21 0.89
C PHE A 463 -1.54 -19.81 1.48
N ASP A 464 -1.13 -18.80 0.72
CA ASP A 464 -1.20 -17.39 1.11
C ASP A 464 -2.26 -16.64 0.30
N ASP A 465 -2.63 -15.46 0.81
CA ASP A 465 -3.55 -14.46 0.26
C ASP A 465 -5.05 -14.77 0.35
N GLY A 466 -5.45 -15.99 0.68
CA GLY A 466 -6.85 -16.34 0.83
C GLY A 466 -7.53 -15.79 2.11
N PRO A 467 -8.81 -16.14 2.33
CA PRO A 467 -9.64 -16.96 1.46
C PRO A 467 -10.26 -16.18 0.29
N ASP A 468 -10.24 -16.74 -0.91
CA ASP A 468 -10.92 -16.21 -2.10
C ASP A 468 -12.20 -17.02 -2.41
N ALA A 469 -13.28 -16.34 -2.79
CA ALA A 469 -14.58 -16.97 -3.05
C ALA A 469 -14.58 -17.97 -4.21
N GLU A 470 -13.68 -17.83 -5.19
CA GLU A 470 -13.59 -18.70 -6.36
C GLU A 470 -12.48 -19.76 -6.22
N TRP A 471 -11.30 -19.38 -5.71
CA TRP A 471 -10.10 -20.23 -5.77
C TRP A 471 -9.93 -21.13 -4.55
N THR A 472 -10.07 -20.62 -3.32
CA THR A 472 -9.95 -21.41 -2.09
C THR A 472 -10.88 -22.64 -2.08
N PRO A 473 -12.17 -22.57 -2.50
CA PRO A 473 -13.02 -23.76 -2.56
C PRO A 473 -12.53 -24.84 -3.54
N LYS A 474 -11.90 -24.45 -4.66
CA LYS A 474 -11.36 -25.37 -5.65
C LYS A 474 -10.10 -26.07 -5.12
N ILE A 475 -9.25 -25.33 -4.40
CA ILE A 475 -8.06 -25.86 -3.73
C ILE A 475 -8.45 -26.86 -2.64
N LEU A 476 -9.37 -26.47 -1.73
CA LEU A 476 -9.89 -27.36 -0.68
C LEU A 476 -10.43 -28.68 -1.27
N LYS A 477 -11.18 -28.60 -2.38
CA LYS A 477 -11.69 -29.80 -3.06
C LYS A 477 -10.59 -30.73 -3.58
N VAL A 478 -9.44 -30.19 -4.01
CA VAL A 478 -8.28 -31.01 -4.41
C VAL A 478 -7.63 -31.64 -3.18
N LEU A 479 -7.46 -30.89 -2.09
CA LEU A 479 -6.89 -31.38 -0.83
C LEU A 479 -7.74 -32.49 -0.22
N GLU A 480 -9.06 -32.33 -0.17
CA GLU A 480 -10.03 -33.36 0.25
C GLU A 480 -9.91 -34.63 -0.60
N ARG A 481 -9.92 -34.49 -1.93
CA ARG A 481 -9.84 -35.62 -2.87
C ARG A 481 -8.53 -36.39 -2.71
N THR A 482 -7.45 -35.69 -2.43
CA THR A 482 -6.12 -36.27 -2.27
C THR A 482 -5.81 -36.65 -0.81
N ARG A 483 -6.67 -36.30 0.15
CA ARG A 483 -6.44 -36.43 1.59
C ARG A 483 -5.08 -35.86 2.00
N THR A 484 -4.87 -34.60 1.64
CA THR A 484 -3.61 -33.90 1.86
C THR A 484 -3.86 -32.73 2.81
N PRO A 485 -3.26 -32.72 4.02
CA PRO A 485 -3.39 -31.58 4.93
C PRO A 485 -2.60 -30.38 4.38
N ALA A 486 -3.07 -29.18 4.70
CA ALA A 486 -2.42 -27.92 4.36
C ALA A 486 -2.54 -26.88 5.49
N THR A 487 -1.79 -25.78 5.35
CA THR A 487 -1.86 -24.61 6.24
C THR A 487 -2.14 -23.35 5.41
N PHE A 488 -3.18 -22.59 5.76
CA PHE A 488 -3.61 -21.38 5.05
C PHE A 488 -3.25 -20.13 5.85
N PHE A 489 -2.42 -19.25 5.31
CA PHE A 489 -2.13 -17.94 5.89
C PHE A 489 -3.11 -16.91 5.34
N VAL A 490 -4.09 -16.53 6.17
CA VAL A 490 -5.24 -15.75 5.71
C VAL A 490 -5.07 -14.25 5.91
N ILE A 491 -5.56 -13.48 4.95
CA ILE A 491 -5.70 -12.02 5.03
C ILE A 491 -7.03 -11.69 5.70
N GLY A 492 -6.99 -10.80 6.70
CA GLY A 492 -8.17 -10.41 7.48
C GLY A 492 -9.29 -9.77 6.67
N GLU A 493 -8.99 -8.91 5.70
CA GLU A 493 -9.99 -8.30 4.80
C GLU A 493 -10.75 -9.38 4.02
N ASN A 494 -10.04 -10.37 3.46
CA ASN A 494 -10.65 -11.48 2.72
C ASN A 494 -11.46 -12.40 3.63
N ALA A 495 -10.93 -12.68 4.83
CA ALA A 495 -11.62 -13.45 5.86
C ALA A 495 -12.93 -12.79 6.33
N LEU A 496 -13.03 -11.45 6.31
CA LEU A 496 -14.22 -10.71 6.73
C LEU A 496 -15.41 -10.99 5.82
N GLU A 497 -15.15 -11.13 4.52
CA GLU A 497 -16.16 -11.37 3.49
C GLU A 497 -16.53 -12.86 3.36
N HIS A 498 -15.67 -13.77 3.84
CA HIS A 498 -15.80 -15.21 3.61
C HIS A 498 -15.74 -16.09 4.89
N PRO A 499 -16.57 -15.83 5.91
CA PRO A 499 -16.56 -16.59 7.17
C PRO A 499 -16.81 -18.09 6.99
N GLY A 500 -17.64 -18.47 6.01
CA GLY A 500 -17.94 -19.87 5.71
C GLY A 500 -16.73 -20.67 5.18
N LEU A 501 -15.78 -20.00 4.53
CA LEU A 501 -14.55 -20.66 4.05
C LEU A 501 -13.58 -20.91 5.20
N LEU A 502 -13.43 -19.97 6.15
CA LEU A 502 -12.63 -20.19 7.35
C LEU A 502 -13.14 -21.39 8.17
N GLN A 503 -14.47 -21.47 8.36
CA GLN A 503 -15.08 -22.60 9.06
C GLN A 503 -14.85 -23.92 8.33
N ARG A 504 -14.89 -23.92 7.00
CA ARG A 504 -14.60 -25.10 6.18
C ARG A 504 -13.14 -25.53 6.29
N ILE A 505 -12.18 -24.62 6.17
CA ILE A 505 -10.74 -24.92 6.35
C ILE A 505 -10.50 -25.65 7.68
N VAL A 506 -11.06 -25.13 8.78
CA VAL A 506 -10.93 -25.77 10.10
C VAL A 506 -11.67 -27.12 10.17
N ALA A 507 -12.85 -27.23 9.55
CA ALA A 507 -13.64 -28.47 9.55
C ALA A 507 -13.00 -29.60 8.74
N ASP A 508 -12.29 -29.26 7.65
CA ASP A 508 -11.57 -30.20 6.79
C ASP A 508 -10.25 -30.69 7.46
N GLY A 509 -9.86 -30.08 8.57
CA GLY A 509 -8.69 -30.45 9.36
C GLY A 509 -7.40 -29.76 8.91
N ASP A 510 -7.50 -28.70 8.11
CA ASP A 510 -6.39 -27.84 7.72
C ASP A 510 -6.10 -26.78 8.79
N GLU A 511 -4.92 -26.18 8.75
CA GLU A 511 -4.49 -25.14 9.70
C GLU A 511 -4.71 -23.72 9.16
N ILE A 512 -4.90 -22.76 10.06
CA ILE A 512 -4.97 -21.33 9.74
C ILE A 512 -3.83 -20.59 10.45
N GLY A 513 -3.04 -19.86 9.67
CA GLY A 513 -2.05 -18.90 10.11
C GLY A 513 -2.47 -17.46 9.79
N ASN A 514 -1.86 -16.50 10.47
CA ASN A 514 -2.11 -15.09 10.28
C ASN A 514 -1.24 -14.54 9.13
N HIS A 515 -1.84 -13.81 8.19
CA HIS A 515 -1.14 -13.09 7.13
C HIS A 515 -1.44 -11.59 7.12
N THR A 516 -1.69 -11.00 8.31
CA THR A 516 -2.13 -9.61 8.54
C THR A 516 -3.56 -9.31 8.06
N TYR A 517 -4.04 -8.08 8.24
CA TYR A 517 -5.41 -7.71 7.90
C TYR A 517 -5.53 -7.18 6.47
N ASP A 518 -4.65 -6.27 6.05
CA ASP A 518 -4.66 -5.63 4.72
C ASP A 518 -3.39 -5.90 3.90
N HIS A 519 -2.61 -6.92 4.27
CA HIS A 519 -1.40 -7.35 3.58
C HIS A 519 -0.37 -6.22 3.33
N PRO A 520 0.08 -5.49 4.37
CA PRO A 520 1.06 -4.41 4.21
C PRO A 520 2.51 -4.93 4.24
N ASN A 521 3.43 -4.20 3.60
CA ASN A 521 4.87 -4.45 3.75
C ASN A 521 5.35 -4.03 5.16
N LEU A 522 5.48 -5.01 6.06
CA LEU A 522 5.78 -4.79 7.47
C LEU A 522 7.19 -4.27 7.75
N ALA A 523 8.17 -4.44 6.86
CA ALA A 523 9.52 -3.89 7.06
C ALA A 523 9.54 -2.35 7.08
N THR A 524 8.49 -1.72 6.54
CA THR A 524 8.34 -0.26 6.57
C THR A 524 7.51 0.24 7.76
N TRP A 525 7.06 -0.67 8.63
CA TRP A 525 6.09 -0.39 9.71
C TRP A 525 6.73 -0.55 11.09
N SER A 526 6.28 0.26 12.05
CA SER A 526 6.63 0.12 13.46
C SER A 526 5.79 -0.96 14.16
N GLU A 527 6.21 -1.38 15.36
CA GLU A 527 5.57 -2.46 16.14
C GLU A 527 4.05 -2.26 16.39
N GLU A 528 3.61 -1.03 16.65
CA GLU A 528 2.20 -0.74 17.01
C GLU A 528 1.20 -0.98 15.86
N PRO A 529 1.37 -0.39 14.66
CA PRO A 529 0.61 -0.76 13.47
C PRO A 529 0.63 -2.25 13.14
N THR A 530 1.79 -2.92 13.25
CA THR A 530 1.91 -4.38 13.05
C THR A 530 1.06 -5.16 14.04
N ARG A 531 1.07 -4.77 15.32
CA ARG A 531 0.23 -5.38 16.35
C ARG A 531 -1.26 -5.26 16.02
N LEU A 532 -1.72 -4.10 15.56
CA LEU A 532 -3.13 -3.90 15.19
C LEU A 532 -3.55 -4.79 14.02
N GLN A 533 -2.68 -4.93 13.00
CA GLN A 533 -2.90 -5.83 11.86
C GLN A 533 -3.08 -7.28 12.32
N LEU A 534 -2.16 -7.77 13.14
CA LEU A 534 -2.20 -9.15 13.63
C LEU A 534 -3.40 -9.39 14.55
N ASN A 535 -3.68 -8.46 15.46
CA ASN A 535 -4.82 -8.56 16.38
C ASN A 535 -6.16 -8.51 15.65
N ALA A 536 -6.30 -7.68 14.61
CA ALA A 536 -7.53 -7.60 13.83
C ALA A 536 -7.85 -8.94 13.15
N THR A 537 -6.86 -9.55 12.47
CA THR A 537 -7.02 -10.86 11.84
C THR A 537 -7.25 -11.97 12.88
N GLN A 538 -6.54 -11.94 14.01
CA GLN A 538 -6.76 -12.86 15.13
C GLN A 538 -8.19 -12.81 15.64
N ARG A 539 -8.69 -11.62 15.99
CA ARG A 539 -10.05 -11.44 16.51
C ARG A 539 -11.11 -11.89 15.51
N LEU A 540 -10.89 -11.59 14.24
CA LEU A 540 -11.78 -12.01 13.16
C LEU A 540 -11.86 -13.54 13.03
N VAL A 541 -10.71 -14.23 13.00
CA VAL A 541 -10.69 -15.69 12.91
C VAL A 541 -11.27 -16.34 14.17
N GLN A 542 -10.95 -15.81 15.36
CA GLN A 542 -11.55 -16.26 16.63
C GLN A 542 -13.07 -16.11 16.63
N ALA A 543 -13.57 -14.98 16.12
CA ALA A 543 -14.98 -14.68 15.99
C ALA A 543 -15.72 -15.72 15.13
N TYR A 544 -15.15 -16.10 13.99
CA TYR A 544 -15.83 -16.98 13.03
C TYR A 544 -15.61 -18.48 13.26
N THR A 545 -14.45 -18.87 13.81
CA THR A 545 -14.05 -20.28 13.94
C THR A 545 -14.04 -20.78 15.38
N GLY A 546 -14.00 -19.87 16.37
CA GLY A 546 -13.76 -20.23 17.77
C GLY A 546 -12.33 -20.72 18.06
N ARG A 547 -11.40 -20.54 17.11
CA ARG A 547 -9.99 -20.92 17.21
C ARG A 547 -9.10 -19.69 17.13
N SER A 548 -8.00 -19.70 17.87
CA SER A 548 -6.92 -18.72 17.71
C SER A 548 -5.90 -19.22 16.71
N MET A 549 -5.15 -18.32 16.09
CA MET A 549 -4.00 -18.63 15.24
C MET A 549 -2.71 -18.48 16.05
N ARG A 550 -1.81 -19.46 15.94
CA ARG A 550 -0.45 -19.40 16.52
C ARG A 550 0.65 -19.36 15.46
N LEU A 551 0.31 -19.55 14.19
CA LEU A 551 1.24 -19.46 13.06
C LEU A 551 1.13 -18.08 12.40
N PHE A 552 2.24 -17.54 11.92
CA PHE A 552 2.30 -16.26 11.21
C PHE A 552 3.28 -16.34 10.05
N ARG A 553 2.91 -15.72 8.93
CA ARG A 553 3.82 -15.46 7.81
C ARG A 553 3.70 -13.98 7.45
N ALA A 554 4.83 -13.30 7.32
CA ALA A 554 4.85 -11.88 6.99
C ALA A 554 4.55 -11.65 5.50
N PRO A 555 3.66 -10.71 5.14
CA PRO A 555 3.47 -10.29 3.76
C PRO A 555 4.79 -9.80 3.12
N TYR A 556 5.04 -10.16 1.87
CA TYR A 556 6.27 -9.83 1.11
C TYR A 556 7.58 -10.38 1.69
N PHE A 557 7.53 -11.09 2.83
CA PHE A 557 8.70 -11.64 3.52
C PHE A 557 8.45 -13.11 3.81
N GLY A 558 8.97 -13.96 2.91
CA GLY A 558 8.78 -15.40 2.95
C GLY A 558 10.05 -16.18 3.23
N ASP A 559 11.23 -15.66 2.88
CA ASP A 559 12.46 -16.47 2.92
C ASP A 559 12.80 -16.91 4.35
N ALA A 560 13.10 -18.20 4.51
CA ALA A 560 13.48 -18.81 5.79
C ALA A 560 14.89 -18.42 6.29
N GLU A 561 15.53 -17.46 5.62
CA GLU A 561 16.81 -16.87 5.98
C GLU A 561 16.63 -15.33 6.06
N PRO A 562 16.08 -14.80 7.17
CA PRO A 562 16.09 -13.37 7.39
C PRO A 562 17.55 -12.93 7.59
N THR A 563 18.12 -12.26 6.59
CA THR A 563 19.54 -11.84 6.57
C THR A 563 19.74 -10.42 7.08
N THR A 564 18.64 -9.68 7.29
CA THR A 564 18.67 -8.27 7.71
C THR A 564 17.83 -8.01 8.95
N ALA A 565 18.27 -7.04 9.76
CA ALA A 565 17.54 -6.61 10.97
C ALA A 565 16.12 -6.10 10.67
N ASP A 566 15.89 -5.58 9.46
CA ASP A 566 14.59 -5.06 9.00
C ASP A 566 13.57 -6.19 8.75
N GLU A 567 14.03 -7.40 8.43
CA GLU A 567 13.19 -8.61 8.26
C GLU A 567 12.81 -9.24 9.60
N LEU A 568 13.67 -9.11 10.62
CA LEU A 568 13.46 -9.68 11.95
C LEU A 568 12.55 -8.86 12.85
N GLY A 569 12.41 -7.55 12.63
CA GLY A 569 11.54 -6.68 13.41
C GLY A 569 10.07 -7.15 13.43
N PRO A 570 9.43 -7.35 12.26
CA PRO A 570 8.06 -7.87 12.17
C PRO A 570 7.90 -9.27 12.75
N ALA A 571 8.88 -10.16 12.51
CA ALA A 571 8.90 -11.52 13.06
C ALA A 571 8.95 -11.49 14.59
N LEU A 572 9.76 -10.61 15.19
CA LEU A 572 9.86 -10.43 16.64
C LEU A 572 8.57 -9.83 17.22
N ALA A 573 7.97 -8.85 16.55
CA ALA A 573 6.70 -8.27 16.97
C ALA A 573 5.58 -9.32 16.98
N ALA A 574 5.50 -10.16 15.95
CA ALA A 574 4.58 -11.28 15.90
C ALA A 574 4.90 -12.31 17.01
N GLN A 575 6.17 -12.64 17.23
CA GLN A 575 6.57 -13.58 18.27
C GLN A 575 6.16 -13.12 19.67
N LYS A 576 6.36 -11.84 20.02
CA LYS A 576 5.92 -11.25 21.31
C LYS A 576 4.40 -11.35 21.53
N LEU A 577 3.62 -11.45 20.46
CA LEU A 577 2.17 -11.65 20.51
C LEU A 577 1.78 -13.14 20.58
N GLY A 578 2.76 -14.03 20.60
CA GLY A 578 2.57 -15.47 20.60
C GLY A 578 2.39 -16.03 19.20
N TYR A 579 3.11 -15.56 18.18
CA TYR A 579 3.15 -16.25 16.89
C TYR A 579 4.46 -17.01 16.69
N THR A 580 4.37 -18.15 16.03
CA THR A 580 5.52 -18.86 15.45
C THR A 580 5.62 -18.43 13.99
N VAL A 581 6.78 -17.94 13.59
CA VAL A 581 7.01 -17.40 12.24
C VAL A 581 7.33 -18.54 11.29
N VAL A 582 6.68 -18.54 10.13
CA VAL A 582 6.79 -19.60 9.12
C VAL A 582 7.27 -18.99 7.82
N GLY A 583 8.54 -19.25 7.49
CA GLY A 583 9.14 -18.91 6.22
C GLY A 583 8.90 -19.98 5.14
N LEU A 584 9.72 -19.94 4.11
CA LEU A 584 9.68 -20.83 2.96
C LEU A 584 11.04 -20.86 2.23
N HIS A 585 11.26 -21.94 1.49
CA HIS A 585 12.34 -22.04 0.51
C HIS A 585 11.87 -22.50 -0.87
N VAL A 586 10.65 -23.06 -0.94
CA VAL A 586 10.03 -23.53 -2.18
C VAL A 586 8.92 -22.55 -2.59
N ASP A 587 9.23 -21.68 -3.56
CA ASP A 587 8.28 -20.73 -4.17
C ASP A 587 8.34 -20.81 -5.70
N PRO A 588 7.30 -21.34 -6.36
CA PRO A 588 7.19 -21.35 -7.82
C PRO A 588 6.70 -20.02 -8.41
N ASN A 589 6.51 -18.97 -7.61
CA ASN A 589 5.94 -17.70 -8.03
C ASN A 589 4.60 -17.89 -8.79
N ASP A 590 3.75 -18.80 -8.31
CA ASP A 590 2.50 -19.16 -8.99
C ASP A 590 1.54 -17.97 -9.13
N TRP A 591 1.65 -16.99 -8.24
CA TRP A 591 0.94 -15.71 -8.31
C TRP A 591 1.21 -14.97 -9.64
N GLN A 592 2.39 -15.12 -10.25
CA GLN A 592 2.77 -14.53 -11.55
C GLN A 592 2.21 -15.28 -12.77
N GLN A 593 1.54 -16.43 -12.56
CA GLN A 593 0.96 -17.28 -13.62
C GLN A 593 1.97 -17.78 -14.68
N PRO A 594 3.13 -18.37 -14.29
CA PRO A 594 4.18 -18.79 -15.22
C PRO A 594 3.82 -20.01 -16.10
N GLY A 595 2.66 -20.63 -15.87
CA GLY A 595 2.17 -21.83 -16.54
C GLY A 595 2.15 -23.04 -15.60
N THR A 596 1.12 -23.88 -15.69
CA THR A 596 0.95 -25.09 -14.84
C THR A 596 2.18 -26.00 -14.84
N ASP A 597 2.77 -26.27 -16.01
CA ASP A 597 3.96 -27.12 -16.12
C ASP A 597 5.20 -26.49 -15.48
N ALA A 598 5.32 -25.15 -15.53
CA ALA A 598 6.42 -24.44 -14.90
C ALA A 598 6.30 -24.52 -13.36
N ILE A 599 5.09 -24.30 -12.82
CA ILE A 599 4.82 -24.42 -11.39
C ILE A 599 5.19 -25.81 -10.87
N VAL A 600 4.69 -26.88 -11.54
CA VAL A 600 4.99 -28.26 -11.14
C VAL A 600 6.50 -28.53 -11.15
N ARG A 601 7.18 -28.12 -12.23
CA ARG A 601 8.62 -28.37 -12.39
C ARG A 601 9.44 -27.63 -11.34
N GLN A 602 9.15 -26.35 -11.12
CA GLN A 602 9.85 -25.53 -10.13
C GLN A 602 9.67 -26.06 -8.72
N VAL A 603 8.46 -26.46 -8.32
CA VAL A 603 8.24 -27.07 -6.99
C VAL A 603 9.06 -28.34 -6.83
N ILE A 604 9.03 -29.24 -7.82
CA ILE A 604 9.79 -30.50 -7.76
C ILE A 604 11.30 -30.23 -7.72
N ASP A 605 11.82 -29.39 -8.63
CA ASP A 605 13.24 -29.06 -8.71
C ASP A 605 13.75 -28.42 -7.41
N GLN A 606 12.98 -27.51 -6.81
CA GLN A 606 13.36 -26.85 -5.55
C GLN A 606 13.31 -27.81 -4.35
N VAL A 607 12.32 -28.71 -4.28
CA VAL A 607 12.28 -29.77 -3.24
C VAL A 607 13.48 -30.72 -3.40
N HIS A 608 13.86 -31.07 -4.63
CA HIS A 608 15.01 -31.93 -4.91
C HIS A 608 16.36 -31.25 -4.62
N ALA A 609 16.44 -29.94 -4.80
CA ALA A 609 17.63 -29.15 -4.55
C ALA A 609 17.91 -28.88 -3.06
N ALA A 610 17.05 -29.35 -2.15
CA ALA A 610 17.27 -29.19 -0.70
C ALA A 610 18.66 -29.70 -0.28
N SER A 611 19.24 -29.09 0.73
CA SER A 611 20.50 -29.49 1.39
C SER A 611 20.33 -29.52 2.92
N THR A 612 21.41 -29.77 3.65
CA THR A 612 21.43 -29.64 5.11
C THR A 612 21.28 -28.18 5.58
N GLU A 613 21.76 -27.23 4.77
CA GLU A 613 21.72 -25.79 5.06
C GLU A 613 20.41 -25.15 4.57
N ARG A 614 19.88 -25.63 3.43
CA ARG A 614 18.64 -25.15 2.81
C ARG A 614 17.59 -26.25 2.74
N SER A 615 16.67 -26.28 3.70
CA SER A 615 15.54 -27.19 3.69
C SER A 615 14.57 -26.88 2.54
N GLY A 616 13.79 -27.87 2.12
CA GLY A 616 12.74 -27.73 1.10
C GLY A 616 11.44 -28.35 1.58
N ASN A 617 11.14 -28.16 2.87
CA ASN A 617 10.06 -28.81 3.59
C ASN A 617 8.76 -28.01 3.55
N ILE A 618 8.81 -26.69 3.32
CA ILE A 618 7.62 -25.83 3.20
C ILE A 618 7.47 -25.33 1.76
N ILE A 619 6.36 -25.71 1.13
CA ILE A 619 5.96 -25.29 -0.22
C ILE A 619 4.93 -24.17 -0.11
N LEU A 620 5.24 -23.00 -0.67
CA LEU A 620 4.29 -21.89 -0.81
C LEU A 620 3.56 -21.97 -2.15
N LEU A 621 2.24 -21.80 -2.09
CA LEU A 621 1.34 -21.52 -3.21
C LEU A 621 0.35 -20.42 -2.78
N HIS A 622 -0.44 -19.89 -3.71
CA HIS A 622 -1.41 -18.84 -3.38
C HIS A 622 -2.85 -19.30 -3.63
N ASP A 623 -3.76 -19.01 -2.70
CA ASP A 623 -5.20 -19.25 -2.86
C ASP A 623 -6.01 -17.96 -3.03
N GLY A 624 -5.37 -16.79 -3.02
CA GLY A 624 -5.94 -15.48 -3.35
C GLY A 624 -5.11 -14.66 -4.35
N GLY A 625 -5.33 -13.34 -4.40
CA GLY A 625 -4.47 -12.41 -5.16
C GLY A 625 -4.60 -12.45 -6.69
N GLY A 626 -5.75 -12.88 -7.23
CA GLY A 626 -6.03 -12.93 -8.68
C GLY A 626 -6.31 -14.35 -9.20
N ASP A 627 -6.24 -14.57 -10.52
CA ASP A 627 -6.55 -15.88 -11.14
C ASP A 627 -5.54 -16.97 -10.73
N ARG A 628 -6.01 -17.97 -9.97
CA ARG A 628 -5.24 -19.15 -9.49
C ARG A 628 -5.53 -20.45 -10.28
N SER A 629 -6.07 -20.38 -11.49
CA SER A 629 -6.40 -21.56 -12.30
C SER A 629 -5.21 -22.49 -12.54
N GLN A 630 -4.03 -21.92 -12.76
CA GLN A 630 -2.80 -22.69 -12.98
C GLN A 630 -2.33 -23.42 -11.72
N THR A 631 -2.42 -22.78 -10.54
CA THR A 631 -2.13 -23.36 -9.23
C THR A 631 -3.04 -24.55 -8.94
N VAL A 632 -4.35 -24.37 -9.14
CA VAL A 632 -5.36 -25.44 -8.98
C VAL A 632 -5.05 -26.64 -9.90
N ALA A 633 -4.61 -26.39 -11.13
CA ALA A 633 -4.25 -27.45 -12.08
C ALA A 633 -2.92 -28.14 -11.75
N ALA A 634 -1.97 -27.42 -11.13
CA ALA A 634 -0.65 -27.94 -10.75
C ALA A 634 -0.72 -28.83 -9.50
N LEU A 635 -1.56 -28.45 -8.53
CA LEU A 635 -1.63 -29.05 -7.19
C LEU A 635 -1.79 -30.59 -7.20
N PRO A 636 -2.71 -31.22 -7.96
CA PRO A 636 -2.81 -32.68 -8.01
C PRO A 636 -1.54 -33.37 -8.53
N ARG A 637 -0.82 -32.73 -9.46
CA ARG A 637 0.40 -33.27 -10.08
C ARG A 637 1.58 -33.21 -9.12
N ILE A 638 1.72 -32.10 -8.39
CA ILE A 638 2.72 -31.92 -7.33
C ILE A 638 2.52 -33.01 -6.26
N ILE A 639 1.30 -33.14 -5.75
CA ILE A 639 0.98 -34.11 -4.69
C ILE A 639 1.27 -35.54 -5.16
N ALA A 640 0.84 -35.90 -6.37
CA ALA A 640 1.04 -37.24 -6.91
C ALA A 640 2.52 -37.54 -7.17
N GLY A 641 3.27 -36.61 -7.76
CA GLY A 641 4.69 -36.77 -8.08
C GLY A 641 5.53 -36.99 -6.82
N LEU A 642 5.41 -36.09 -5.84
CA LEU A 642 6.19 -36.19 -4.60
C LEU A 642 5.78 -37.40 -3.76
N ARG A 643 4.50 -37.78 -3.72
CA ARG A 643 4.11 -39.05 -3.05
C ARG A 643 4.69 -40.29 -3.72
N ALA A 644 4.78 -40.32 -5.05
CA ALA A 644 5.39 -41.43 -5.78
C ALA A 644 6.88 -41.61 -5.41
N GLU A 645 7.55 -40.53 -5.00
CA GLU A 645 8.94 -40.52 -4.53
C GLU A 645 9.08 -40.69 -3.00
N GLY A 646 7.99 -41.05 -2.32
CA GLY A 646 7.96 -41.37 -0.89
C GLY A 646 7.86 -40.16 0.05
N TYR A 647 7.56 -38.96 -0.44
CA TYR A 647 7.29 -37.81 0.43
C TYR A 647 5.91 -37.92 1.09
N ARG A 648 5.81 -37.44 2.34
CA ARG A 648 4.58 -37.38 3.13
C ARG A 648 4.19 -35.92 3.36
N PHE A 649 2.95 -35.57 3.05
CA PHE A 649 2.41 -34.25 3.32
C PHE A 649 1.85 -34.15 4.75
N VAL A 650 2.18 -33.06 5.44
CA VAL A 650 1.84 -32.78 6.84
C VAL A 650 1.56 -31.29 7.02
N PRO A 651 0.78 -30.88 8.04
CA PRO A 651 0.63 -29.47 8.36
C PRO A 651 1.92 -28.88 8.97
N VAL A 652 2.05 -27.54 8.97
CA VAL A 652 3.24 -26.84 9.47
C VAL A 652 3.50 -27.15 10.95
N SER A 653 2.48 -27.28 11.80
CA SER A 653 2.71 -27.61 13.21
C SER A 653 3.47 -28.93 13.39
N GLN A 654 3.21 -29.92 12.53
CA GLN A 654 3.85 -31.23 12.64
C GLN A 654 5.33 -31.18 12.26
N LEU A 655 5.70 -30.31 11.30
CA LEU A 655 7.11 -30.01 11.03
C LEU A 655 7.77 -29.33 12.23
N ALA A 656 7.06 -28.41 12.91
CA ALA A 656 7.55 -27.74 14.12
C ALA A 656 7.66 -28.66 15.36
N GLY A 657 7.24 -29.92 15.28
CA GLY A 657 7.13 -30.81 16.45
C GLY A 657 5.99 -30.43 17.41
N LEU A 658 5.06 -29.59 16.97
CA LEU A 658 3.92 -29.11 17.74
C LEU A 658 2.66 -29.94 17.44
N PRO A 659 1.83 -30.26 18.45
CA PRO A 659 0.52 -30.84 18.19
C PRO A 659 -0.34 -29.81 17.43
N GLN A 660 -1.08 -30.25 16.41
CA GLN A 660 -1.95 -29.40 15.57
C GLN A 660 -2.91 -28.52 16.39
N GLN A 661 -3.39 -29.03 17.53
CA GLN A 661 -4.27 -28.27 18.44
C GLN A 661 -3.56 -27.09 19.12
N ALA A 662 -2.23 -27.13 19.23
CA ALA A 662 -1.44 -26.00 19.72
C ALA A 662 -1.20 -24.94 18.64
N ALA A 663 -1.30 -25.27 17.34
CA ALA A 663 -1.29 -24.28 16.27
C ALA A 663 -2.63 -23.51 16.19
N MET A 664 -3.73 -24.16 16.57
CA MET A 664 -5.08 -23.57 16.61
C MET A 664 -5.84 -23.83 17.92
N PRO A 665 -5.40 -23.24 19.06
CA PRO A 665 -6.03 -23.48 20.35
C PRO A 665 -7.46 -22.90 20.40
N PRO A 666 -8.40 -23.55 21.11
CA PRO A 666 -9.74 -23.00 21.31
C PRO A 666 -9.69 -21.70 22.12
N VAL A 667 -10.58 -20.75 21.82
CA VAL A 667 -10.69 -19.48 22.57
C VAL A 667 -11.00 -19.74 24.04
N LYS A 668 -10.26 -19.09 24.96
CA LYS A 668 -10.43 -19.22 26.41
C LYS A 668 -11.77 -18.63 26.90
N ALA A 669 -12.35 -19.23 27.94
CA ALA A 669 -13.66 -18.86 28.45
C ALA A 669 -13.80 -17.38 28.88
N GLY A 670 -12.73 -16.77 29.41
CA GLY A 670 -12.72 -15.35 29.81
C GLY A 670 -12.74 -14.36 28.65
N ASP A 671 -12.39 -14.80 27.44
CA ASP A 671 -12.30 -13.96 26.24
C ASP A 671 -13.54 -14.09 25.34
N LEU A 672 -14.45 -15.02 25.66
CA LEU A 672 -15.66 -15.30 24.88
C LEU A 672 -16.60 -14.09 24.76
N LEU A 673 -16.65 -13.21 25.77
CA LEU A 673 -17.49 -12.00 25.71
C LEU A 673 -16.90 -10.98 24.73
N ALA A 674 -15.58 -10.76 24.76
CA ALA A 674 -14.89 -9.88 23.82
C ALA A 674 -15.05 -10.41 22.39
N VAL A 675 -14.81 -11.71 22.19
CA VAL A 675 -15.02 -12.37 20.89
C VAL A 675 -16.46 -12.23 20.42
N ARG A 676 -17.49 -12.34 21.28
CA ARG A 676 -18.89 -12.11 20.87
C ARG A 676 -19.18 -10.66 20.47
N VAL A 677 -18.58 -9.69 21.15
CA VAL A 677 -18.67 -8.27 20.77
C VAL A 677 -18.01 -8.06 19.41
N ASP A 678 -16.84 -8.66 19.20
CA ASP A 678 -16.11 -8.60 17.93
C ASP A 678 -16.88 -9.29 16.80
N VAL A 679 -17.48 -10.46 17.04
CA VAL A 679 -18.40 -11.12 16.09
C VAL A 679 -19.50 -10.17 15.69
N ALA A 680 -20.18 -9.54 16.66
CA ALA A 680 -21.29 -8.63 16.35
C ALA A 680 -20.81 -7.41 15.55
N ALA A 681 -19.63 -6.87 15.87
CA ALA A 681 -19.04 -5.74 15.16
C ALA A 681 -18.62 -6.10 13.73
N PHE A 682 -17.88 -7.20 13.54
CA PHE A 682 -17.45 -7.67 12.22
C PHE A 682 -18.63 -8.08 11.34
N VAL A 683 -19.64 -8.77 11.88
CA VAL A 683 -20.87 -9.08 11.15
C VAL A 683 -21.60 -7.79 10.76
N ALA A 684 -21.68 -6.81 11.65
CA ALA A 684 -22.28 -5.52 11.33
C ALA A 684 -21.51 -4.77 10.23
N LEU A 685 -20.17 -4.80 10.27
CA LEU A 685 -19.31 -4.20 9.25
C LEU A 685 -19.45 -4.91 7.89
N ALA A 686 -19.39 -6.24 7.86
CA ALA A 686 -19.60 -7.04 6.66
C ALA A 686 -21.00 -6.81 6.06
N THR A 687 -22.04 -6.78 6.91
CA THR A 687 -23.41 -6.50 6.48
C THR A 687 -23.53 -5.07 5.94
N LEU A 688 -22.93 -4.09 6.60
CA LEU A 688 -22.96 -2.69 6.16
C LEU A 688 -22.23 -2.53 4.82
N SER A 689 -21.08 -3.17 4.64
CA SER A 689 -20.32 -3.17 3.38
C SER A 689 -21.16 -3.78 2.25
N ALA A 690 -21.74 -4.97 2.47
CA ALA A 690 -22.61 -5.62 1.49
C ALA A 690 -23.85 -4.78 1.15
N LEU A 691 -24.51 -4.18 2.15
CA LEU A 691 -25.65 -3.30 1.94
C LEU A 691 -25.27 -2.05 1.14
N LEU A 692 -24.11 -1.44 1.43
CA LEU A 692 -23.62 -0.28 0.71
C LEU A 692 -23.34 -0.62 -0.76
N GLY A 693 -22.72 -1.77 -1.03
CA GLY A 693 -22.51 -2.30 -2.38
C GLY A 693 -23.83 -2.51 -3.14
N TRP A 694 -24.82 -3.17 -2.52
CA TRP A 694 -26.14 -3.35 -3.12
C TRP A 694 -26.87 -2.03 -3.37
N ILE A 695 -26.83 -1.09 -2.42
CA ILE A 695 -27.40 0.25 -2.59
C ILE A 695 -26.74 0.96 -3.78
N PHE A 696 -25.42 0.84 -3.93
CA PHE A 696 -24.68 1.41 -5.05
C PHE A 696 -25.15 0.84 -6.40
N TYR A 697 -25.20 -0.49 -6.55
CA TYR A 697 -25.67 -1.14 -7.78
C TYR A 697 -27.13 -0.79 -8.10
N VAL A 698 -28.01 -0.85 -7.10
CA VAL A 698 -29.44 -0.52 -7.26
C VAL A 698 -29.62 0.95 -7.64
N ALA A 699 -28.87 1.87 -7.02
CA ALA A 699 -28.97 3.29 -7.33
C ALA A 699 -28.47 3.61 -8.75
N ILE A 700 -27.36 3.03 -9.18
CA ILE A 700 -26.87 3.20 -10.57
C ILE A 700 -27.90 2.64 -11.55
N ALA A 701 -28.39 1.43 -11.32
CA ALA A 701 -29.40 0.80 -12.17
C ALA A 701 -30.69 1.63 -12.25
N LEU A 702 -31.19 2.12 -11.12
CA LEU A 702 -32.37 2.98 -11.06
C LEU A 702 -32.16 4.33 -11.76
N GLY A 703 -31.01 4.97 -11.56
CA GLY A 703 -30.67 6.23 -12.21
C GLY A 703 -30.58 6.09 -13.73
N LEU A 704 -29.92 5.02 -14.20
CA LEU A 704 -29.80 4.70 -15.62
C LEU A 704 -31.14 4.36 -16.24
N ALA A 705 -31.92 3.48 -15.58
CA ALA A 705 -33.25 3.11 -16.02
C ALA A 705 -34.16 4.34 -16.13
N ARG A 706 -34.13 5.26 -15.16
CA ARG A 706 -34.88 6.51 -15.23
C ARG A 706 -34.48 7.35 -16.43
N ALA A 707 -33.18 7.60 -16.62
CA ALA A 707 -32.68 8.45 -17.70
C ALA A 707 -33.09 7.90 -19.07
N VAL A 708 -32.86 6.60 -19.29
CA VAL A 708 -33.23 5.91 -20.54
C VAL A 708 -34.74 5.90 -20.73
N LEU A 709 -35.51 5.51 -19.71
CA LEU A 709 -36.97 5.44 -19.79
C LEU A 709 -37.61 6.80 -20.08
N MET A 710 -37.22 7.85 -19.37
CA MET A 710 -37.75 9.20 -19.59
C MET A 710 -37.40 9.72 -20.98
N THR A 711 -36.17 9.46 -21.45
CA THR A 711 -35.73 9.84 -22.80
C THR A 711 -36.54 9.10 -23.87
N LEU A 712 -36.69 7.78 -23.75
CA LEU A 712 -37.47 6.97 -24.67
C LEU A 712 -38.95 7.38 -24.68
N LEU A 713 -39.57 7.58 -23.51
CA LEU A 713 -40.95 8.03 -23.41
C LEU A 713 -41.15 9.40 -24.05
N ALA A 714 -40.25 10.36 -23.79
CA ALA A 714 -40.28 11.68 -24.41
C ALA A 714 -40.12 11.59 -25.93
N TRP A 715 -39.23 10.72 -26.42
CA TRP A 715 -39.00 10.49 -27.84
C TRP A 715 -40.20 9.87 -28.55
N PHE A 716 -40.79 8.82 -27.97
CA PHE A 716 -41.98 8.18 -28.52
C PHE A 716 -43.18 9.13 -28.50
N GLN A 717 -43.35 9.93 -27.44
CA GLN A 717 -44.41 10.93 -27.40
C GLN A 717 -44.21 12.06 -28.41
N ALA A 718 -42.98 12.50 -28.66
CA ALA A 718 -42.70 13.48 -29.71
C ALA A 718 -43.04 12.93 -31.10
N ARG A 719 -42.77 11.65 -31.37
CA ARG A 719 -43.05 11.00 -32.66
C ARG A 719 -44.50 10.62 -32.87
N ARG A 720 -45.30 10.44 -31.82
CA ARG A 720 -46.70 10.01 -31.92
C ARG A 720 -47.65 11.04 -32.56
N GLY A 721 -47.19 12.26 -32.85
CA GLY A 721 -47.98 13.34 -33.44
C GLY A 721 -49.06 13.83 -32.46
N ARG A 722 -48.84 14.97 -31.82
CA ARG A 722 -49.88 15.55 -30.95
C ARG A 722 -51.01 16.16 -31.80
N PRO A 723 -52.28 15.99 -31.39
CA PRO A 723 -53.36 16.74 -32.03
C PRO A 723 -53.04 18.23 -31.92
N THR A 724 -53.00 18.93 -33.05
CA THR A 724 -52.85 20.39 -33.03
C THR A 724 -54.20 20.95 -32.61
N PRO A 725 -54.29 21.72 -31.51
CA PRO A 725 -55.55 22.31 -31.08
C PRO A 725 -56.09 23.23 -32.19
N PRO A 726 -57.42 23.31 -32.37
CA PRO A 726 -58.03 24.25 -33.31
C PRO A 726 -57.66 25.71 -32.93
N ASP A 727 -57.84 26.66 -33.86
CA ASP A 727 -57.65 28.09 -33.59
C ASP A 727 -58.77 28.61 -32.67
N TYR A 728 -58.67 28.28 -31.39
CA TYR A 728 -59.58 28.70 -30.34
C TYR A 728 -58.99 29.89 -29.58
N ARG A 729 -59.76 30.97 -29.48
CA ARG A 729 -59.33 32.26 -28.93
C ARG A 729 -60.23 32.71 -27.76
N PRO A 730 -60.13 32.07 -26.58
CA PRO A 730 -60.88 32.48 -25.39
C PRO A 730 -60.41 33.85 -24.87
N SER A 731 -61.20 34.50 -24.01
CA SER A 731 -60.72 35.69 -23.29
C SER A 731 -59.58 35.32 -22.34
N VAL A 732 -58.50 36.12 -22.31
CA VAL A 732 -57.30 35.83 -21.53
C VAL A 732 -57.03 36.95 -20.53
N SER A 733 -56.81 36.59 -19.26
CA SER A 733 -56.23 37.48 -18.25
C SER A 733 -54.82 37.01 -17.90
N VAL A 734 -53.82 37.86 -18.13
CA VAL A 734 -52.45 37.64 -17.71
C VAL A 734 -52.25 38.29 -16.34
N ILE A 735 -51.67 37.57 -15.39
CA ILE A 735 -51.37 38.08 -14.04
C ILE A 735 -49.86 38.02 -13.83
N ILE A 736 -49.25 39.17 -13.50
CA ILE A 736 -47.84 39.28 -13.14
C ILE A 736 -47.73 39.63 -11.65
N PRO A 737 -47.46 38.66 -10.75
CA PRO A 737 -47.12 38.97 -9.37
C PRO A 737 -45.72 39.59 -9.30
N ALA A 738 -45.59 40.72 -8.60
CA ALA A 738 -44.33 41.44 -8.47
C ALA A 738 -44.01 41.75 -7.01
N TYR A 739 -42.74 41.58 -6.60
CA TYR A 739 -42.23 42.08 -5.32
C TYR A 739 -40.77 42.49 -5.45
N ASN A 740 -40.53 43.80 -5.44
CA ASN A 740 -39.25 44.44 -5.69
C ASN A 740 -38.64 44.08 -7.08
N GLU A 741 -39.40 44.22 -8.15
CA GLU A 741 -39.03 43.81 -9.50
C GLU A 741 -38.72 45.00 -10.44
N ALA A 742 -38.26 46.13 -9.88
CA ALA A 742 -38.05 47.37 -10.61
C ALA A 742 -37.09 47.26 -11.83
N ARG A 743 -36.19 46.27 -11.84
CA ARG A 743 -35.23 46.05 -12.93
C ARG A 743 -35.80 45.32 -14.15
N VAL A 744 -36.91 44.59 -13.99
CA VAL A 744 -37.42 43.65 -15.00
C VAL A 744 -38.88 43.87 -15.37
N ILE A 745 -39.68 44.45 -14.46
CA ILE A 745 -41.13 44.52 -14.60
C ILE A 745 -41.59 45.24 -15.88
N GLU A 746 -40.93 46.34 -16.26
CA GLU A 746 -41.31 47.10 -17.46
C GLU A 746 -41.15 46.25 -18.73
N ALA A 747 -40.03 45.53 -18.86
CA ALA A 747 -39.76 44.70 -20.01
C ALA A 747 -40.77 43.55 -20.12
N SER A 748 -41.09 42.89 -19.00
CA SER A 748 -42.10 41.81 -18.96
C SER A 748 -43.49 42.30 -19.34
N VAL A 749 -43.92 43.46 -18.83
CA VAL A 749 -45.21 44.08 -19.23
C VAL A 749 -45.22 44.40 -20.73
N ARG A 750 -44.16 45.04 -21.26
CA ARG A 750 -44.05 45.34 -22.71
C ARG A 750 -44.12 44.08 -23.56
N ARG A 751 -43.45 42.99 -23.17
CA ARG A 751 -43.46 41.73 -23.93
C ARG A 751 -44.83 41.05 -23.94
N VAL A 752 -45.57 41.09 -22.82
CA VAL A 752 -46.96 40.60 -22.81
C VAL A 752 -47.82 41.43 -23.75
N LEU A 753 -47.73 42.76 -23.69
CA LEU A 753 -48.52 43.65 -24.56
C LEU A 753 -48.18 43.53 -26.05
N ALA A 754 -46.96 43.08 -26.37
CA ALA A 754 -46.47 42.80 -27.73
C ALA A 754 -46.85 41.39 -28.24
N SER A 755 -47.61 40.60 -27.48
CA SER A 755 -48.07 39.28 -27.91
C SER A 755 -49.06 39.37 -29.07
N ASP A 756 -49.11 38.34 -29.91
CA ASP A 756 -49.98 38.25 -31.10
C ASP A 756 -51.45 37.89 -30.78
N TYR A 757 -51.86 38.06 -29.51
CA TYR A 757 -53.16 37.65 -29.00
C TYR A 757 -54.10 38.85 -28.80
N PRO A 758 -55.24 38.91 -29.50
CA PRO A 758 -56.16 40.04 -29.39
C PRO A 758 -56.92 40.02 -28.05
N GLY A 759 -57.23 41.21 -27.51
CA GLY A 759 -58.19 41.35 -26.42
C GLY A 759 -57.76 40.76 -25.07
N LEU A 760 -56.47 40.77 -24.74
CA LEU A 760 -55.97 40.34 -23.43
C LEU A 760 -56.13 41.44 -22.36
N GLN A 761 -56.41 41.01 -21.12
CA GLN A 761 -56.32 41.82 -19.91
C GLN A 761 -55.00 41.49 -19.20
N LEU A 762 -54.25 42.49 -18.74
CA LEU A 762 -53.02 42.31 -17.99
C LEU A 762 -53.15 42.95 -16.61
N ILE A 763 -52.96 42.15 -15.56
CA ILE A 763 -53.01 42.59 -14.17
C ILE A 763 -51.62 42.44 -13.56
N VAL A 764 -51.00 43.56 -13.19
CA VAL A 764 -49.75 43.55 -12.40
C VAL A 764 -50.11 43.65 -10.93
N ALA A 765 -49.81 42.60 -10.17
CA ALA A 765 -50.12 42.49 -8.75
C ALA A 765 -48.85 42.72 -7.91
N ASP A 766 -48.63 43.97 -7.50
CA ASP A 766 -47.50 44.34 -6.65
C ASP A 766 -47.78 43.97 -5.19
N ASP A 767 -47.08 42.94 -4.68
CA ASP A 767 -47.15 42.41 -3.32
C ASP A 767 -46.41 43.29 -2.29
N GLY A 768 -46.64 44.60 -2.35
CA GLY A 768 -46.07 45.58 -1.43
C GLY A 768 -44.57 45.82 -1.62
N SER A 769 -44.13 46.00 -2.88
CA SER A 769 -42.76 46.38 -3.20
C SER A 769 -42.30 47.63 -2.44
N LYS A 770 -41.03 47.60 -2.04
CA LYS A 770 -40.32 48.70 -1.37
C LYS A 770 -39.43 49.49 -2.33
N ASP A 771 -39.27 49.03 -3.57
CA ASP A 771 -38.57 49.72 -4.63
C ASP A 771 -39.55 50.42 -5.60
N ALA A 772 -39.05 50.87 -6.76
CA ALA A 772 -39.83 51.61 -7.74
C ALA A 772 -40.78 50.75 -8.61
N THR A 773 -41.05 49.48 -8.27
CA THR A 773 -41.86 48.57 -9.12
C THR A 773 -43.23 49.14 -9.50
N SER A 774 -44.08 49.46 -8.52
CA SER A 774 -45.39 50.10 -8.77
C SER A 774 -45.25 51.41 -9.56
N ALA A 775 -44.28 52.25 -9.21
CA ALA A 775 -44.08 53.55 -9.84
C ALA A 775 -43.70 53.43 -11.33
N ILE A 776 -42.89 52.44 -11.68
CA ILE A 776 -42.50 52.15 -13.07
C ILE A 776 -43.73 51.72 -13.88
N VAL A 777 -44.54 50.82 -13.35
CA VAL A 777 -45.75 50.32 -14.04
C VAL A 777 -46.77 51.44 -14.21
N ALA A 778 -47.05 52.19 -13.14
CA ALA A 778 -47.98 53.32 -13.20
C ALA A 778 -47.53 54.37 -14.21
N ARG A 779 -46.23 54.70 -14.27
CA ARG A 779 -45.71 55.70 -15.22
C ARG A 779 -45.71 55.21 -16.67
N ALA A 780 -45.31 53.96 -16.91
CA ALA A 780 -45.10 53.46 -18.27
C ALA A 780 -46.38 52.99 -18.97
N PHE A 781 -47.44 52.67 -18.22
CA PHE A 781 -48.65 52.03 -18.75
C PHE A 781 -49.97 52.63 -18.25
N ALA A 782 -49.98 53.83 -17.67
CA ALA A 782 -51.20 54.50 -17.21
C ALA A 782 -52.28 54.62 -18.31
N ASP A 783 -51.85 54.85 -19.55
CA ASP A 783 -52.74 55.11 -20.68
C ASP A 783 -53.10 53.83 -21.48
N ASP A 784 -52.59 52.65 -21.10
CA ASP A 784 -52.96 51.39 -21.75
C ASP A 784 -54.14 50.74 -21.03
N PRO A 785 -55.36 50.74 -21.61
CA PRO A 785 -56.56 50.24 -20.96
C PRO A 785 -56.53 48.72 -20.71
N ARG A 786 -55.55 48.01 -21.26
CA ARG A 786 -55.35 46.58 -21.00
C ARG A 786 -54.63 46.32 -19.68
N VAL A 787 -53.94 47.32 -19.10
CA VAL A 787 -53.07 47.14 -17.92
C VAL A 787 -53.74 47.65 -16.64
N THR A 788 -53.89 46.77 -15.66
CA THR A 788 -54.35 47.11 -14.30
C THR A 788 -53.22 46.89 -13.30
N LEU A 789 -52.84 47.93 -12.56
CA LEU A 789 -51.90 47.82 -11.44
C LEU A 789 -52.66 47.67 -10.11
N LEU A 790 -52.38 46.60 -9.37
CA LEU A 790 -52.86 46.38 -8.01
C LEU A 790 -51.69 46.49 -7.03
N THR A 791 -51.68 47.52 -6.18
CA THR A 791 -50.70 47.66 -5.10
C THR A 791 -51.27 47.09 -3.79
N LEU A 792 -50.64 46.05 -3.27
CA LEU A 792 -51.12 45.25 -2.14
C LEU A 792 -50.22 45.40 -0.91
N ARG A 793 -50.71 44.96 0.25
CA ARG A 793 -49.86 44.72 1.43
C ARG A 793 -49.18 43.37 1.26
N ASN A 794 -47.86 43.31 1.51
CA ASN A 794 -47.07 42.08 1.36
C ASN A 794 -47.71 40.89 2.11
N GLY A 795 -48.17 39.91 1.35
CA GLY A 795 -48.77 38.66 1.80
C GLY A 795 -48.16 37.42 1.15
N GLY A 796 -47.23 37.59 0.22
CA GLY A 796 -46.59 36.53 -0.56
C GLY A 796 -47.20 36.36 -1.96
N LYS A 797 -46.46 35.69 -2.84
CA LYS A 797 -46.81 35.50 -4.25
C LYS A 797 -48.20 34.89 -4.45
N ALA A 798 -48.54 33.82 -3.74
CA ALA A 798 -49.84 33.16 -3.83
C ALA A 798 -51.00 34.08 -3.41
N ALA A 799 -50.84 34.88 -2.35
CA ALA A 799 -51.84 35.84 -1.91
C ALA A 799 -52.06 36.96 -2.94
N ALA A 800 -50.97 37.46 -3.56
CA ALA A 800 -51.04 38.44 -4.64
C ALA A 800 -51.74 37.89 -5.88
N LEU A 801 -51.42 36.65 -6.28
CA LEU A 801 -52.10 35.93 -7.36
C LEU A 801 -53.59 35.75 -7.07
N ASN A 802 -53.98 35.33 -5.87
CA ASN A 802 -55.38 35.16 -5.47
C ASN A 802 -56.15 36.48 -5.47
N ARG A 803 -55.52 37.58 -5.04
CA ARG A 803 -56.16 38.90 -5.07
C ARG A 803 -56.37 39.36 -6.52
N ALA A 804 -55.37 39.19 -7.39
CA ALA A 804 -55.48 39.53 -8.80
C ALA A 804 -56.48 38.65 -9.55
N LEU A 805 -56.60 37.36 -9.18
CA LEU A 805 -57.57 36.43 -9.73
C LEU A 805 -59.01 36.91 -9.56
N ARG A 806 -59.32 37.68 -8.51
CA ARG A 806 -60.66 38.28 -8.32
C ARG A 806 -61.01 39.34 -9.36
N ASP A 807 -60.00 40.00 -9.92
CA ASP A 807 -60.17 41.07 -10.91
C ASP A 807 -59.95 40.56 -12.36
N ALA A 808 -59.52 39.31 -12.50
CA ALA A 808 -59.33 38.63 -13.77
C ALA A 808 -60.66 38.20 -14.38
N THR A 809 -60.97 38.69 -15.60
CA THR A 809 -62.23 38.43 -16.31
C THR A 809 -62.12 37.37 -17.42
N GLY A 810 -60.91 36.91 -17.73
CA GLY A 810 -60.64 35.93 -18.78
C GLY A 810 -61.16 34.53 -18.43
N GLU A 811 -61.62 33.80 -19.45
CA GLU A 811 -61.90 32.36 -19.34
C GLU A 811 -60.61 31.58 -19.05
N VAL A 812 -59.49 32.07 -19.58
CA VAL A 812 -58.14 31.53 -19.34
C VAL A 812 -57.32 32.54 -18.56
N VAL A 813 -56.70 32.08 -17.48
CA VAL A 813 -55.79 32.86 -16.64
C VAL A 813 -54.37 32.38 -16.90
N ILE A 814 -53.48 33.30 -17.24
CA ILE A 814 -52.05 33.03 -17.45
C ILE A 814 -51.29 33.71 -16.33
N ALA A 815 -50.50 32.95 -15.57
CA ALA A 815 -49.57 33.53 -14.60
C ALA A 815 -48.18 33.62 -15.23
N LEU A 816 -47.53 34.78 -15.04
CA LEU A 816 -46.21 35.08 -15.55
C LEU A 816 -45.35 35.69 -14.45
N ASP A 817 -44.19 35.12 -14.18
CA ASP A 817 -43.22 35.71 -13.25
C ASP A 817 -42.69 37.05 -13.81
N ALA A 818 -42.49 38.04 -12.93
CA ALA A 818 -42.10 39.42 -13.30
C ALA A 818 -40.72 39.56 -13.99
N ASP A 819 -39.91 38.50 -14.02
CA ASP A 819 -38.60 38.43 -14.67
C ASP A 819 -38.64 37.68 -16.02
N THR A 820 -39.82 37.22 -16.43
CA THR A 820 -39.98 36.31 -17.55
C THR A 820 -40.51 37.05 -18.79
N GLN A 821 -40.00 36.68 -19.95
CA GLN A 821 -40.28 37.28 -21.25
C GLN A 821 -40.91 36.26 -22.19
N PHE A 822 -42.16 36.48 -22.60
CA PHE A 822 -42.85 35.63 -23.57
C PHE A 822 -42.41 35.93 -25.01
N GLU A 823 -42.37 34.88 -25.83
CA GLU A 823 -42.35 35.05 -27.28
C GLU A 823 -43.72 35.53 -27.78
N PRO A 824 -43.79 36.25 -28.92
CA PRO A 824 -45.04 36.86 -29.40
C PRO A 824 -46.22 35.87 -29.46
N GLN A 825 -45.96 34.63 -29.82
CA GLN A 825 -46.96 33.57 -30.00
C GLN A 825 -47.29 32.77 -28.72
N THR A 826 -46.61 33.00 -27.60
CA THR A 826 -46.71 32.13 -26.41
C THR A 826 -48.12 32.09 -25.84
N ILE A 827 -48.78 33.25 -25.70
CA ILE A 827 -50.16 33.33 -25.20
C ILE A 827 -51.12 32.57 -26.11
N ARG A 828 -51.02 32.77 -27.44
CA ARG A 828 -51.84 32.06 -28.43
C ARG A 828 -51.63 30.54 -28.37
N ARG A 829 -50.37 30.10 -28.25
CA ARG A 829 -50.01 28.67 -28.14
C ARG A 829 -50.58 28.02 -26.88
N LEU A 830 -50.60 28.73 -25.75
CA LEU A 830 -51.20 28.25 -24.51
C LEU A 830 -52.73 28.24 -24.58
N ALA A 831 -53.35 29.33 -25.00
CA ALA A 831 -54.80 29.53 -24.96
C ALA A 831 -55.58 28.55 -25.84
N ARG A 832 -55.05 28.20 -27.04
CA ARG A 832 -55.73 27.31 -28.00
C ARG A 832 -56.06 25.92 -27.44
N TRP A 833 -55.31 25.43 -26.45
CA TRP A 833 -55.53 24.10 -25.86
C TRP A 833 -56.85 24.01 -25.09
N PHE A 834 -57.37 25.13 -24.58
CA PHE A 834 -58.64 25.16 -23.86
C PHE A 834 -59.87 24.95 -24.76
N ALA A 835 -59.68 24.66 -26.05
CA ALA A 835 -60.71 24.08 -26.89
C ALA A 835 -61.20 22.72 -26.34
N ASP A 836 -60.34 21.98 -25.63
CA ASP A 836 -60.74 20.78 -24.88
C ASP A 836 -61.38 21.20 -23.54
N PRO A 837 -62.68 20.91 -23.31
CA PRO A 837 -63.36 21.27 -22.08
C PRO A 837 -62.84 20.51 -20.85
N ALA A 838 -62.12 19.39 -21.02
CA ALA A 838 -61.55 18.62 -19.92
C ALA A 838 -60.17 19.17 -19.45
N LEU A 839 -59.54 20.06 -20.23
CA LEU A 839 -58.27 20.67 -19.85
C LEU A 839 -58.46 21.79 -18.83
N GLY A 840 -57.79 21.63 -17.68
CA GLY A 840 -57.73 22.63 -16.61
C GLY A 840 -56.45 23.46 -16.61
N ALA A 841 -55.34 22.93 -17.14
CA ALA A 841 -54.09 23.68 -17.24
C ALA A 841 -53.19 23.23 -18.41
N VAL A 842 -52.32 24.15 -18.84
CA VAL A 842 -51.33 23.96 -19.92
C VAL A 842 -50.00 24.51 -19.44
N ALA A 843 -48.97 23.67 -19.41
CA ALA A 843 -47.59 24.08 -19.18
C ALA A 843 -46.93 24.53 -20.49
N GLY A 844 -46.16 25.61 -20.43
CA GLY A 844 -45.23 25.98 -21.50
C GLY A 844 -43.78 25.60 -21.18
N ASP A 845 -42.89 25.97 -22.09
CA ASP A 845 -41.46 25.71 -22.04
C ASP A 845 -40.69 26.91 -21.45
N ALA A 846 -40.25 26.77 -20.20
CA ALA A 846 -39.41 27.76 -19.53
C ALA A 846 -37.93 27.56 -19.91
N ARG A 847 -37.26 28.63 -20.36
CA ARG A 847 -35.85 28.61 -20.77
C ARG A 847 -35.03 29.70 -20.07
N VAL A 848 -33.75 29.40 -19.83
CA VAL A 848 -32.81 30.39 -19.27
C VAL A 848 -32.38 31.40 -20.34
N GLY A 849 -32.67 32.68 -20.11
CA GLY A 849 -32.33 33.79 -21.00
C GLY A 849 -31.02 34.54 -20.68
N ASN A 850 -30.46 34.40 -19.48
CA ASN A 850 -29.21 35.08 -19.07
C ASN A 850 -28.02 34.10 -18.96
N ARG A 851 -27.60 33.48 -20.07
CA ARG A 851 -26.53 32.44 -20.10
C ARG A 851 -25.09 33.00 -20.00
N VAL A 852 -24.86 33.87 -19.02
CA VAL A 852 -23.66 34.72 -18.90
C VAL A 852 -22.45 34.03 -18.24
N ASN A 853 -22.65 32.94 -17.50
CA ASN A 853 -21.60 32.27 -16.74
C ASN A 853 -21.85 30.76 -16.56
N LEU A 854 -20.98 30.07 -15.83
CA LEU A 854 -21.07 28.62 -15.64
C LEU A 854 -22.38 28.19 -14.96
N VAL A 855 -22.84 28.91 -13.94
CA VAL A 855 -24.07 28.59 -13.18
C VAL A 855 -25.30 28.65 -14.08
N THR A 856 -25.44 29.75 -14.82
CA THR A 856 -26.58 29.99 -15.73
C THR A 856 -26.56 29.04 -16.93
N ARG A 857 -25.38 28.68 -17.45
CA ARG A 857 -25.22 27.66 -18.50
C ARG A 857 -25.56 26.25 -18.01
N TRP A 858 -25.15 25.89 -16.80
CA TRP A 858 -25.52 24.62 -16.19
C TRP A 858 -27.03 24.50 -15.97
N GLN A 859 -27.67 25.56 -15.46
CA GLN A 859 -29.12 25.55 -15.32
C GLN A 859 -29.84 25.48 -16.66
N ALA A 860 -29.30 26.10 -17.73
CA ALA A 860 -29.83 25.97 -19.08
C ALA A 860 -29.79 24.52 -19.60
N VAL A 861 -28.69 23.80 -19.35
CA VAL A 861 -28.57 22.36 -19.68
C VAL A 861 -29.63 21.58 -18.91
N GLU A 862 -29.75 21.78 -17.59
CA GLU A 862 -30.72 21.06 -16.75
C GLU A 862 -32.18 21.30 -17.17
N TYR A 863 -32.55 22.53 -17.56
CA TYR A 863 -33.90 22.84 -18.00
C TYR A 863 -34.29 21.99 -19.21
N ILE A 864 -33.36 21.79 -20.16
CA ILE A 864 -33.58 20.99 -21.35
C ILE A 864 -33.52 19.49 -21.05
N THR A 865 -32.44 19.02 -20.41
CA THR A 865 -32.18 17.58 -20.23
C THR A 865 -32.98 16.93 -19.12
N ALA A 866 -33.45 17.69 -18.13
CA ALA A 866 -34.25 17.18 -17.02
C ALA A 866 -35.69 17.69 -17.08
N GLN A 867 -35.93 19.00 -16.90
CA GLN A 867 -37.29 19.51 -16.69
C GLN A 867 -38.19 19.35 -17.92
N ASN A 868 -37.73 19.83 -19.08
CA ASN A 868 -38.52 19.79 -20.31
C ASN A 868 -38.68 18.37 -20.84
N LEU A 869 -37.63 17.55 -20.71
CA LEU A 869 -37.69 16.13 -21.05
C LEU A 869 -38.70 15.39 -20.16
N GLU A 870 -38.66 15.62 -18.84
CA GLU A 870 -39.60 15.03 -17.88
C GLU A 870 -41.05 15.47 -18.16
N ARG A 871 -41.31 16.76 -18.40
CA ARG A 871 -42.66 17.24 -18.78
C ARG A 871 -43.14 16.58 -20.07
N ARG A 872 -42.28 16.47 -21.08
CA ARG A 872 -42.60 15.80 -22.34
C ARG A 872 -42.91 14.32 -22.13
N ALA A 873 -42.18 13.63 -21.26
CA ALA A 873 -42.41 12.23 -20.94
C ALA A 873 -43.68 12.01 -20.09
N LEU A 874 -44.03 12.92 -19.19
CA LEU A 874 -45.16 12.73 -18.26
C LEU A 874 -46.50 13.24 -18.79
N ALA A 875 -46.49 14.18 -19.75
CA ALA A 875 -47.71 14.79 -20.28
C ALA A 875 -48.68 13.78 -20.92
N GLY A 876 -48.19 12.70 -21.52
CA GLY A 876 -49.03 11.66 -22.11
C GLY A 876 -49.73 10.72 -21.12
N PHE A 877 -49.44 10.84 -19.82
CA PHE A 877 -49.96 9.94 -18.78
C PHE A 877 -50.84 10.63 -17.74
N ASP A 878 -51.21 11.91 -17.94
CA ASP A 878 -51.87 12.74 -16.92
C ASP A 878 -51.12 12.67 -15.56
N ALA A 879 -49.78 12.70 -15.64
CA ALA A 879 -48.86 12.52 -14.52
C ALA A 879 -48.03 13.78 -14.24
N MET A 880 -48.46 14.93 -14.76
CA MET A 880 -47.72 16.19 -14.66
C MET A 880 -47.72 16.68 -13.21
N THR A 881 -46.56 16.78 -12.57
CA THR A 881 -46.51 17.21 -11.17
C THR A 881 -46.46 18.73 -11.04
N VAL A 882 -45.99 19.47 -12.05
CA VAL A 882 -45.85 20.93 -12.00
C VAL A 882 -46.09 21.59 -13.35
N VAL A 883 -46.96 22.59 -13.37
CA VAL A 883 -47.05 23.63 -14.40
C VAL A 883 -46.22 24.81 -13.90
N PRO A 884 -45.13 25.21 -14.58
CA PRO A 884 -44.22 26.22 -14.05
C PRO A 884 -44.91 27.59 -13.96
N GLY A 885 -44.76 28.28 -12.82
CA GLY A 885 -45.30 29.63 -12.63
C GLY A 885 -44.76 30.69 -13.61
N ALA A 886 -43.62 30.44 -14.24
CA ALA A 886 -43.04 31.31 -15.26
C ALA A 886 -43.79 31.24 -16.62
N VAL A 887 -44.44 30.11 -16.92
CA VAL A 887 -45.17 29.90 -18.17
C VAL A 887 -46.23 28.82 -18.01
N GLY A 888 -47.40 29.25 -17.54
CA GLY A 888 -48.55 28.38 -17.36
C GLY A 888 -49.85 29.10 -17.69
N ALA A 889 -50.82 28.36 -18.21
CA ALA A 889 -52.17 28.81 -18.41
C ALA A 889 -53.14 27.87 -17.68
N TRP A 890 -54.19 28.43 -17.10
CA TRP A 890 -55.20 27.73 -16.33
C TRP A 890 -56.59 28.14 -16.77
N ARG A 891 -57.50 27.17 -16.87
CA ARG A 891 -58.92 27.45 -17.05
C ARG A 891 -59.45 28.09 -15.78
N ARG A 892 -60.19 29.20 -15.90
CA ARG A 892 -60.76 29.90 -14.75
C ARG A 892 -61.61 28.98 -13.85
N ALA A 893 -62.48 28.18 -14.47
CA ALA A 893 -63.30 27.19 -13.77
C ALA A 893 -62.47 26.16 -12.98
N ALA A 894 -61.28 25.78 -13.47
CA ALA A 894 -60.41 24.85 -12.77
C ALA A 894 -59.74 25.50 -11.55
N LEU A 895 -59.35 26.78 -11.64
CA LEU A 895 -58.85 27.56 -10.49
C LEU A 895 -59.93 27.72 -9.42
N ASP A 896 -61.15 28.08 -9.82
CA ASP A 896 -62.26 28.26 -8.88
C ASP A 896 -62.63 26.94 -8.18
N ALA A 897 -62.57 25.80 -8.89
CA ALA A 897 -62.87 24.48 -8.34
C ALA A 897 -61.91 24.04 -7.21
N VAL A 898 -60.69 24.59 -7.16
CA VAL A 898 -59.68 24.27 -6.13
C VAL A 898 -59.44 25.42 -5.15
N GLY A 899 -60.18 26.53 -5.28
CA GLY A 899 -60.10 27.68 -4.38
C GLY A 899 -58.95 28.67 -4.68
N GLY A 900 -58.42 28.66 -5.91
CA GLY A 900 -57.31 29.51 -6.33
C GLY A 900 -55.91 28.93 -6.02
N TYR A 901 -54.92 29.81 -5.87
CA TYR A 901 -53.53 29.46 -5.59
C TYR A 901 -53.32 29.10 -4.11
N PRO A 902 -52.73 27.93 -3.79
CA PRO A 902 -52.46 27.53 -2.42
C PRO A 902 -51.45 28.44 -1.70
N GLU A 903 -51.73 28.83 -0.46
CA GLU A 903 -50.89 29.73 0.35
C GLU A 903 -50.09 29.02 1.45
N ASP A 904 -50.25 27.70 1.62
CA ASP A 904 -49.64 26.89 2.69
C ASP A 904 -48.35 26.17 2.27
N THR A 905 -47.90 26.33 1.02
CA THR A 905 -46.69 25.72 0.44
C THR A 905 -45.80 26.77 -0.24
N LEU A 906 -44.50 26.47 -0.38
CA LEU A 906 -43.53 27.34 -1.07
C LEU A 906 -43.48 27.16 -2.59
N ALA A 907 -44.11 26.11 -3.11
CA ALA A 907 -44.23 25.79 -4.52
C ALA A 907 -45.72 25.80 -4.89
N GLU A 908 -46.31 26.99 -4.91
CA GLU A 908 -47.74 27.20 -5.12
C GLU A 908 -48.21 26.63 -6.46
N ASP A 909 -47.34 26.64 -7.46
CA ASP A 909 -47.57 26.16 -8.81
C ASP A 909 -47.64 24.63 -8.89
N GLN A 910 -46.74 23.94 -8.18
CA GLN A 910 -46.75 22.47 -8.03
C GLN A 910 -47.99 22.01 -7.25
N ASP A 911 -48.30 22.65 -6.13
CA ASP A 911 -49.49 22.35 -5.30
C ASP A 911 -50.77 22.52 -6.13
N LEU A 912 -50.92 23.66 -6.81
CA LEU A 912 -52.05 23.95 -7.68
C LEU A 912 -52.20 22.91 -8.79
N THR A 913 -51.11 22.52 -9.43
CA THR A 913 -51.11 21.52 -10.51
C THR A 913 -51.64 20.16 -10.04
N ILE A 914 -51.23 19.72 -8.86
CA ILE A 914 -51.68 18.46 -8.28
C ILE A 914 -53.14 18.59 -7.81
N ALA A 915 -53.53 19.73 -7.23
CA ALA A 915 -54.89 19.99 -6.80
C ALA A 915 -55.90 19.98 -7.96
N ILE A 916 -55.57 20.62 -9.09
CA ILE A 916 -56.40 20.66 -10.30
C ILE A 916 -56.63 19.26 -10.86
N GLN A 917 -55.59 18.45 -10.97
CA GLN A 917 -55.73 17.06 -11.42
C GLN A 917 -56.54 16.22 -10.44
N ARG A 918 -56.37 16.41 -9.13
CA ARG A 918 -57.18 15.74 -8.11
C ARG A 918 -58.67 16.11 -8.21
N ALA A 919 -58.99 17.31 -8.69
CA ALA A 919 -60.36 17.75 -8.97
C ALA A 919 -60.93 17.20 -10.30
N GLY A 920 -60.16 16.38 -11.04
CA GLY A 920 -60.62 15.69 -12.26
C GLY A 920 -60.24 16.37 -13.57
N TRP A 921 -59.54 17.50 -13.53
CA TRP A 921 -59.08 18.20 -14.73
C TRP A 921 -57.80 17.61 -15.29
N ARG A 922 -57.64 17.68 -16.61
CA ARG A 922 -56.41 17.24 -17.30
C ARG A 922 -55.41 18.40 -17.42
N VAL A 923 -54.13 18.03 -17.48
CA VAL A 923 -53.02 18.98 -17.63
C VAL A 923 -52.14 18.52 -18.79
N THR A 924 -51.83 19.43 -19.70
CA THR A 924 -50.99 19.15 -20.87
C THR A 924 -49.75 20.06 -20.92
N TYR A 925 -48.90 19.86 -21.91
CA TYR A 925 -47.65 20.59 -22.12
C TYR A 925 -47.50 20.99 -23.58
N ASP A 926 -47.31 22.28 -23.88
CA ASP A 926 -46.97 22.79 -25.21
C ASP A 926 -45.49 23.22 -25.25
N PRO A 927 -44.60 22.45 -25.92
CA PRO A 927 -43.18 22.80 -26.01
C PRO A 927 -42.90 24.02 -26.89
N GLU A 928 -43.88 24.52 -27.65
CA GLU A 928 -43.72 25.70 -28.51
C GLU A 928 -44.17 27.00 -27.83
N ALA A 929 -44.83 26.90 -26.67
CA ALA A 929 -45.17 28.03 -25.81
C ALA A 929 -43.96 28.41 -24.96
N VAL A 930 -43.01 29.16 -25.53
CA VAL A 930 -41.71 29.42 -24.91
C VAL A 930 -41.71 30.70 -24.07
N ALA A 931 -41.04 30.66 -22.93
CA ALA A 931 -40.81 31.81 -22.06
C ALA A 931 -39.35 31.86 -21.59
N TRP A 932 -38.73 33.03 -21.69
CA TRP A 932 -37.34 33.27 -21.30
C TRP A 932 -37.28 33.90 -19.91
N THR A 933 -36.70 33.18 -18.93
CA THR A 933 -36.62 33.59 -17.53
C THR A 933 -35.17 33.83 -17.08
N GLU A 934 -34.99 34.56 -15.98
CA GLU A 934 -33.69 34.88 -15.40
C GLU A 934 -33.23 33.79 -14.41
N ALA A 935 -32.12 33.11 -14.71
CA ALA A 935 -31.46 32.16 -13.82
C ALA A 935 -30.53 32.86 -12.83
N PRO A 936 -30.27 32.29 -11.63
CA PRO A 936 -29.32 32.86 -10.68
C PRO A 936 -27.88 32.87 -11.22
N GLU A 937 -27.20 34.01 -11.08
CA GLU A 937 -25.82 34.17 -11.57
C GLU A 937 -24.74 33.67 -10.59
N SER A 938 -25.10 33.15 -9.40
CA SER A 938 -24.13 32.62 -8.42
C SER A 938 -24.59 31.30 -7.78
N PHE A 939 -23.64 30.47 -7.35
CA PHE A 939 -23.93 29.20 -6.66
C PHE A 939 -24.77 29.40 -5.39
N ARG A 940 -24.52 30.47 -4.62
CA ARG A 940 -25.30 30.78 -3.41
C ARG A 940 -26.75 31.14 -3.75
N ALA A 941 -26.97 31.89 -4.82
CA ALA A 941 -28.31 32.24 -5.29
C ALA A 941 -29.05 31.00 -5.85
N LEU A 942 -28.36 30.17 -6.64
CA LEU A 942 -28.87 28.88 -7.12
C LEU A 942 -29.26 27.95 -5.96
N ALA A 943 -28.39 27.77 -4.97
CA ALA A 943 -28.66 26.91 -3.82
C ALA A 943 -29.87 27.38 -3.02
N ARG A 944 -30.09 28.70 -2.88
CA ARG A 944 -31.30 29.26 -2.26
C ARG A 944 -32.56 28.96 -3.08
N GLN A 945 -32.51 29.14 -4.40
CA GLN A 945 -33.63 28.82 -5.30
C GLN A 945 -34.00 27.32 -5.18
N ARG A 946 -33.01 26.45 -5.28
CA ARG A 946 -33.20 25.00 -5.27
C ARG A 946 -33.66 24.48 -3.92
N TYR A 947 -33.18 25.06 -2.82
CA TYR A 947 -33.70 24.78 -1.48
C TYR A 947 -35.19 25.05 -1.36
N ARG A 948 -35.68 26.18 -1.91
CA ARG A 948 -37.12 26.47 -1.91
C ARG A 948 -37.90 25.45 -2.73
N TRP A 949 -37.40 25.09 -3.90
CA TRP A 949 -38.05 24.11 -4.77
C TRP A 949 -38.09 22.73 -4.11
N ALA A 950 -36.96 22.23 -3.59
CA ALA A 950 -36.92 20.94 -2.91
C ALA A 950 -37.83 20.90 -1.66
N PHE A 951 -37.86 21.97 -0.86
CA PHE A 951 -38.75 22.06 0.30
C PHE A 951 -40.23 22.16 -0.12
N GLY A 952 -40.55 22.98 -1.12
CA GLY A 952 -41.91 23.13 -1.66
C GLY A 952 -42.42 21.84 -2.28
N THR A 953 -41.59 21.13 -3.05
CA THR A 953 -41.88 19.78 -3.55
C THR A 953 -42.18 18.82 -2.40
N LEU A 954 -41.33 18.78 -1.36
CA LEU A 954 -41.57 17.92 -0.20
C LEU A 954 -42.90 18.25 0.51
N GLN A 955 -43.26 19.54 0.62
CA GLN A 955 -44.56 19.96 1.16
C GLN A 955 -45.73 19.45 0.29
N CYS A 956 -45.63 19.59 -1.03
CA CYS A 956 -46.65 19.14 -1.97
C CYS A 956 -46.83 17.61 -1.94
N LEU A 957 -45.72 16.87 -2.00
CA LEU A 957 -45.73 15.41 -1.93
C LEU A 957 -46.35 14.89 -0.62
N TRP A 958 -46.07 15.57 0.50
CA TRP A 958 -46.68 15.27 1.78
C TRP A 958 -48.17 15.60 1.82
N LYS A 959 -48.56 16.82 1.43
CA LYS A 959 -49.94 17.30 1.40
C LYS A 959 -50.84 16.43 0.52
N HIS A 960 -50.33 15.95 -0.60
CA HIS A 960 -51.07 15.15 -1.58
C HIS A 960 -50.81 13.64 -1.49
N GLY A 961 -50.13 13.15 -0.44
CA GLY A 961 -49.78 11.73 -0.29
C GLY A 961 -50.99 10.77 -0.32
N ARG A 962 -52.19 11.27 0.00
CA ARG A 962 -53.45 10.52 -0.08
C ARG A 962 -53.75 9.97 -1.48
N ILE A 963 -53.26 10.62 -2.55
CA ILE A 963 -53.40 10.17 -3.95
C ILE A 963 -52.77 8.78 -4.15
N LEU A 964 -51.64 8.48 -3.48
CA LEU A 964 -50.97 7.17 -3.58
C LEU A 964 -51.86 6.05 -3.02
N ARG A 965 -52.62 6.33 -1.95
CA ARG A 965 -53.54 5.37 -1.33
C ARG A 965 -54.82 5.22 -2.13
N GLU A 966 -55.38 6.32 -2.63
CA GLU A 966 -56.65 6.33 -3.38
C GLU A 966 -56.51 5.92 -4.84
N ARG A 967 -55.27 5.91 -5.36
CA ARG A 967 -54.94 5.60 -6.76
C ARG A 967 -55.67 6.47 -7.79
N ARG A 968 -56.15 7.64 -7.38
CA ARG A 968 -56.85 8.61 -8.23
C ARG A 968 -56.30 10.02 -7.99
N PRO A 969 -55.94 10.77 -9.03
CA PRO A 969 -55.88 10.38 -10.45
C PRO A 969 -54.79 9.33 -10.73
N THR A 970 -55.07 8.39 -11.65
CA THR A 970 -54.22 7.21 -11.88
C THR A 970 -52.81 7.58 -12.33
N GLY A 971 -52.66 8.56 -13.24
CA GLY A 971 -51.37 9.03 -13.75
C GLY A 971 -50.46 9.56 -12.65
N LEU A 972 -50.98 10.48 -11.84
CA LEU A 972 -50.27 10.99 -10.66
C LEU A 972 -49.97 9.91 -9.63
N ALA A 973 -50.90 8.99 -9.36
CA ALA A 973 -50.73 7.98 -8.34
C ALA A 973 -49.72 6.88 -8.70
N LEU A 974 -49.65 6.48 -9.99
CA LEU A 974 -48.78 5.40 -10.43
C LEU A 974 -47.44 5.88 -10.98
N VAL A 975 -47.36 7.11 -11.50
CA VAL A 975 -46.16 7.64 -12.15
C VAL A 975 -45.69 8.93 -11.47
N GLY A 976 -46.51 9.99 -11.47
CA GLY A 976 -46.06 11.34 -11.12
C GLY A 976 -45.54 11.49 -9.68
N LEU A 977 -46.33 11.09 -8.68
CA LEU A 977 -45.95 11.15 -7.26
C LEU A 977 -44.89 10.11 -6.89
N PRO A 978 -44.99 8.82 -7.29
CA PRO A 978 -43.95 7.83 -6.98
C PRO A 978 -42.57 8.23 -7.52
N GLN A 979 -42.48 8.71 -8.77
CA GLN A 979 -41.19 9.10 -9.35
C GLN A 979 -40.62 10.35 -8.67
N ALA A 980 -41.47 11.29 -8.24
CA ALA A 980 -41.02 12.47 -7.51
C ALA A 980 -40.49 12.09 -6.11
N TRP A 981 -41.19 11.23 -5.38
CA TRP A 981 -40.70 10.68 -4.11
C TRP A 981 -39.38 9.93 -4.28
N LEU A 982 -39.30 9.05 -5.28
CA LEU A 982 -38.12 8.22 -5.52
C LEU A 982 -36.93 9.04 -5.98
N PHE A 983 -37.07 9.87 -7.01
CA PHE A 983 -35.92 10.49 -7.69
C PHE A 983 -35.62 11.92 -7.25
N GLN A 984 -36.62 12.71 -6.84
CA GLN A 984 -36.40 14.09 -6.39
C GLN A 984 -36.09 14.17 -4.89
N ILE A 985 -36.58 13.22 -4.09
CA ILE A 985 -36.36 13.18 -2.64
C ILE A 985 -35.40 12.03 -2.24
N LEU A 986 -35.82 10.77 -2.35
CA LEU A 986 -35.08 9.63 -1.78
C LEU A 986 -33.70 9.45 -2.43
N PHE A 987 -33.65 9.39 -3.77
CA PHE A 987 -32.42 9.21 -4.53
C PHE A 987 -31.42 10.34 -4.28
N ALA A 988 -31.89 11.58 -4.25
CA ALA A 988 -31.06 12.74 -3.96
C ALA A 988 -30.54 12.75 -2.51
N ALA A 989 -31.31 12.21 -1.55
CA ALA A 989 -30.90 12.10 -0.16
C ALA A 989 -29.82 11.02 0.06
N ILE A 990 -29.86 9.90 -0.67
CA ILE A 990 -28.86 8.82 -0.57
C ILE A 990 -27.62 9.05 -1.43
N SER A 991 -27.71 9.88 -2.46
CA SER A 991 -26.62 10.11 -3.41
C SER A 991 -25.27 10.55 -2.79
N PRO A 992 -25.22 11.35 -1.70
CA PRO A 992 -23.94 11.63 -1.01
C PRO A 992 -23.22 10.38 -0.52
N LEU A 993 -23.94 9.35 -0.08
CA LEU A 993 -23.35 8.09 0.39
C LEU A 993 -22.73 7.31 -0.77
N ILE A 994 -23.37 7.36 -1.94
CA ILE A 994 -22.87 6.74 -3.18
C ILE A 994 -21.56 7.40 -3.61
N ASP A 995 -21.51 8.74 -3.62
CA ASP A 995 -20.30 9.48 -4.00
C ASP A 995 -19.19 9.28 -2.95
N LEU A 996 -19.53 9.21 -1.64
CA LEU A 996 -18.57 8.88 -0.59
C LEU A 996 -17.99 7.47 -0.78
N ALA A 997 -18.83 6.47 -1.05
CA ALA A 997 -18.41 5.09 -1.30
C ALA A 997 -17.46 5.00 -2.51
N LEU A 998 -17.73 5.77 -3.56
CA LEU A 998 -16.83 5.87 -4.72
C LEU A 998 -15.48 6.48 -4.32
N VAL A 999 -15.46 7.58 -3.56
CA VAL A 999 -14.21 8.21 -3.10
C VAL A 999 -13.41 7.25 -2.21
N THR A 1000 -14.05 6.55 -1.27
CA THR A 1000 -13.38 5.56 -0.43
C THR A 1000 -12.85 4.38 -1.23
N SER A 1001 -13.60 3.93 -2.24
CA SER A 1001 -13.15 2.87 -3.16
C SER A 1001 -11.92 3.31 -3.97
N ILE A 1002 -11.91 4.54 -4.50
CA ILE A 1002 -10.76 5.10 -5.23
C ILE A 1002 -9.54 5.21 -4.31
N LEU A 1003 -9.70 5.78 -3.11
CA LEU A 1003 -8.60 5.90 -2.14
C LEU A 1003 -8.07 4.53 -1.70
N GLY A 1004 -8.97 3.57 -1.41
CA GLY A 1004 -8.59 2.20 -1.09
C GLY A 1004 -7.85 1.52 -2.24
N THR A 1005 -8.26 1.78 -3.48
CA THR A 1005 -7.58 1.26 -4.68
C THR A 1005 -6.19 1.88 -4.84
N ILE A 1006 -6.02 3.17 -4.58
CA ILE A 1006 -4.70 3.82 -4.59
C ILE A 1006 -3.77 3.19 -3.55
N VAL A 1007 -4.29 2.95 -2.34
CA VAL A 1007 -3.53 2.27 -1.27
C VAL A 1007 -3.16 0.86 -1.70
N ARG A 1008 -4.09 0.07 -2.24
CA ARG A 1008 -3.82 -1.28 -2.74
C ARG A 1008 -2.80 -1.28 -3.88
N VAL A 1009 -2.89 -0.36 -4.85
CA VAL A 1009 -1.90 -0.24 -5.93
C VAL A 1009 -0.50 0.04 -5.38
N ASN A 1010 -0.40 0.90 -4.34
CA ASN A 1010 0.86 1.23 -3.70
C ASN A 1010 1.44 0.05 -2.89
N GLN A 1011 0.59 -0.78 -2.27
CA GLN A 1011 1.00 -1.95 -1.51
C GLN A 1011 1.35 -3.15 -2.42
N HIS A 1012 0.47 -3.49 -3.35
CA HIS A 1012 0.46 -4.75 -4.12
C HIS A 1012 1.02 -4.63 -5.55
N GLY A 1013 1.32 -3.41 -5.99
CA GLY A 1013 1.72 -3.12 -7.35
C GLY A 1013 0.55 -3.16 -8.36
N TRP A 1014 0.83 -2.66 -9.57
CA TRP A 1014 -0.19 -2.48 -10.61
C TRP A 1014 -0.72 -3.81 -11.17
N ALA A 1015 0.11 -4.85 -11.22
CA ALA A 1015 -0.25 -6.12 -11.84
C ALA A 1015 -1.46 -6.78 -11.15
N GLN A 1016 -1.46 -6.82 -9.82
CA GLN A 1016 -2.53 -7.45 -9.03
C GLN A 1016 -3.83 -6.61 -9.00
N THR A 1017 -3.73 -5.28 -9.15
CA THR A 1017 -4.87 -4.34 -8.95
C THR A 1017 -5.48 -3.78 -10.23
N SER A 1018 -4.81 -3.97 -11.39
CA SER A 1018 -5.22 -3.37 -12.66
C SER A 1018 -6.62 -3.77 -13.13
N ASN A 1019 -7.04 -5.01 -12.88
CA ASN A 1019 -8.34 -5.52 -13.34
C ASN A 1019 -9.51 -4.77 -12.69
N ASP A 1020 -9.43 -4.47 -11.39
CA ASP A 1020 -10.45 -3.72 -10.65
C ASP A 1020 -10.55 -2.28 -11.15
N VAL A 1021 -9.40 -1.65 -11.41
CA VAL A 1021 -9.32 -0.30 -11.96
C VAL A 1021 -9.96 -0.25 -13.34
N TRP A 1022 -9.66 -1.21 -14.22
CA TRP A 1022 -10.25 -1.28 -15.57
C TRP A 1022 -11.75 -1.54 -15.52
N THR A 1023 -12.20 -2.40 -14.62
CA THR A 1023 -13.62 -2.69 -14.41
C THR A 1023 -14.37 -1.43 -13.96
N MET A 1024 -13.84 -0.72 -12.96
CA MET A 1024 -14.42 0.55 -12.48
C MET A 1024 -14.42 1.62 -13.57
N ALA A 1025 -13.33 1.74 -14.35
CA ALA A 1025 -13.24 2.66 -15.47
C ALA A 1025 -14.27 2.33 -16.58
N LEU A 1026 -14.44 1.06 -16.91
CA LEU A 1026 -15.44 0.59 -17.89
C LEU A 1026 -16.86 0.96 -17.45
N TYR A 1027 -17.22 0.68 -16.20
CA TYR A 1027 -18.53 1.06 -15.66
C TYR A 1027 -18.75 2.57 -15.68
N TRP A 1028 -17.74 3.35 -15.30
CA TRP A 1028 -17.83 4.81 -15.30
C TRP A 1028 -17.99 5.40 -16.72
N LEU A 1029 -17.23 4.87 -17.69
CA LEU A 1029 -17.33 5.26 -19.09
C LEU A 1029 -18.68 4.88 -19.69
N ALA A 1030 -19.18 3.67 -19.42
CA ALA A 1030 -20.49 3.23 -19.88
C ALA A 1030 -21.62 4.11 -19.33
N PHE A 1031 -21.62 4.36 -18.01
CA PHE A 1031 -22.62 5.21 -17.36
C PHE A 1031 -22.59 6.66 -17.88
N THR A 1032 -21.40 7.23 -18.06
CA THR A 1032 -21.23 8.57 -18.62
C THR A 1032 -21.65 8.64 -20.09
N GLY A 1033 -21.37 7.58 -20.87
CA GLY A 1033 -21.82 7.46 -22.25
C GLY A 1033 -23.33 7.49 -22.39
N VAL A 1034 -24.07 6.73 -21.56
CA VAL A 1034 -25.54 6.73 -21.60
C VAL A 1034 -26.11 8.10 -21.21
N ASP A 1035 -25.54 8.76 -20.21
CA ASP A 1035 -25.98 10.10 -19.80
C ASP A 1035 -25.77 11.14 -20.94
N ILE A 1036 -24.61 11.09 -21.60
CA ILE A 1036 -24.31 11.93 -22.77
C ILE A 1036 -25.32 11.67 -23.89
N LEU A 1037 -25.65 10.40 -24.18
CA LEU A 1037 -26.62 10.02 -25.21
C LEU A 1037 -28.03 10.49 -24.87
N CYS A 1038 -28.46 10.37 -23.60
CA CYS A 1038 -29.77 10.87 -23.15
C CYS A 1038 -29.84 12.40 -23.26
N GLY A 1039 -28.78 13.10 -22.86
CA GLY A 1039 -28.68 14.55 -23.02
C GLY A 1039 -28.70 14.99 -24.49
N TRP A 1040 -28.00 14.27 -25.38
CA TRP A 1040 -28.05 14.50 -26.82
C TRP A 1040 -29.47 14.32 -27.36
N ALA A 1041 -30.16 13.24 -26.99
CA ALA A 1041 -31.53 12.98 -27.41
C ALA A 1041 -32.49 14.07 -26.92
N ALA A 1042 -32.31 14.59 -25.70
CA ALA A 1042 -33.11 15.70 -25.17
C ALA A 1042 -32.95 16.98 -26.00
N TYR A 1043 -31.72 17.31 -26.43
CA TYR A 1043 -31.44 18.43 -27.33
C TYR A 1043 -31.93 18.16 -28.76
N ALA A 1044 -31.85 16.92 -29.24
CA ALA A 1044 -32.37 16.55 -30.56
C ALA A 1044 -33.90 16.64 -30.65
N LEU A 1045 -34.60 16.43 -29.52
CA LEU A 1045 -36.05 16.66 -29.39
C LEU A 1045 -36.42 18.15 -29.28
N ASP A 1046 -35.42 19.02 -29.16
CA ASP A 1046 -35.59 20.46 -29.07
C ASP A 1046 -35.34 21.08 -30.47
N ASN A 1047 -36.43 21.35 -31.22
CA ASN A 1047 -36.43 21.77 -32.64
C ASN A 1047 -35.92 23.21 -32.90
N ARG A 1048 -34.94 23.72 -32.13
CA ARG A 1048 -34.46 25.13 -32.23
C ARG A 1048 -32.96 25.27 -32.49
N ASP A 1049 -32.35 24.30 -33.18
CA ASP A 1049 -30.95 24.30 -33.63
C ASP A 1049 -29.90 24.60 -32.54
N MET A 1050 -30.21 24.27 -31.29
CA MET A 1050 -29.30 24.47 -30.17
C MET A 1050 -28.20 23.41 -30.16
N ARG A 1051 -26.93 23.84 -30.14
CA ARG A 1051 -25.79 22.92 -30.01
C ARG A 1051 -25.75 22.31 -28.60
N TYR A 1052 -25.73 20.98 -28.54
CA TYR A 1052 -25.60 20.23 -27.28
C TYR A 1052 -24.18 20.37 -26.70
N PRO A 1053 -24.01 20.84 -25.44
CA PRO A 1053 -22.70 20.95 -24.80
C PRO A 1053 -22.43 19.76 -23.83
N PRO A 1054 -21.97 18.59 -24.29
CA PRO A 1054 -21.82 17.39 -23.45
C PRO A 1054 -20.84 17.58 -22.28
N HIS A 1055 -19.77 18.37 -22.48
CA HIS A 1055 -18.79 18.67 -21.44
C HIS A 1055 -19.41 19.38 -20.23
N LEU A 1056 -20.43 20.24 -20.44
CA LEU A 1056 -21.12 20.90 -19.34
C LEU A 1056 -21.93 19.91 -18.51
N LEU A 1057 -22.60 18.94 -19.15
CA LEU A 1057 -23.36 17.89 -18.47
C LEU A 1057 -22.45 17.03 -17.60
N VAL A 1058 -21.31 16.57 -18.14
CA VAL A 1058 -20.34 15.77 -17.38
C VAL A 1058 -19.78 16.58 -16.20
N ALA A 1059 -19.43 17.85 -16.42
CA ALA A 1059 -18.87 18.71 -15.37
C ALA A 1059 -19.86 18.99 -14.20
N GLN A 1060 -21.18 18.92 -14.43
CA GLN A 1060 -22.19 19.10 -13.37
C GLN A 1060 -22.06 18.07 -12.24
N ARG A 1061 -21.53 16.88 -12.52
CA ARG A 1061 -21.40 15.79 -11.55
C ARG A 1061 -20.47 16.14 -10.38
N PHE A 1062 -19.48 17.00 -10.61
CA PHE A 1062 -18.46 17.32 -9.61
C PHE A 1062 -18.85 18.47 -8.67
N VAL A 1063 -19.61 19.46 -9.14
CA VAL A 1063 -19.96 20.66 -8.35
C VAL A 1063 -21.46 20.84 -8.20
N TYR A 1064 -22.19 20.87 -9.32
CA TYR A 1064 -23.63 21.17 -9.34
C TYR A 1064 -24.43 20.14 -8.54
N ARG A 1065 -24.12 18.85 -8.73
CA ARG A 1065 -24.76 17.72 -8.05
C ARG A 1065 -24.59 17.79 -6.52
N GLN A 1066 -23.41 18.19 -6.05
CA GLN A 1066 -23.10 18.31 -4.61
C GLN A 1066 -23.95 19.40 -3.94
N ILE A 1067 -24.19 20.50 -4.65
CA ILE A 1067 -25.11 21.56 -4.18
C ILE A 1067 -26.54 21.02 -4.09
N MET A 1068 -26.97 20.21 -5.07
CA MET A 1068 -28.33 19.63 -5.07
C MET A 1068 -28.54 18.67 -3.90
N TYR A 1069 -27.53 17.87 -3.54
CA TYR A 1069 -27.61 17.00 -2.37
C TYR A 1069 -27.82 17.77 -1.09
N TRP A 1070 -26.97 18.77 -0.85
CA TRP A 1070 -27.05 19.59 0.34
C TRP A 1070 -28.42 20.27 0.43
N VAL A 1071 -28.95 20.75 -0.69
CA VAL A 1071 -30.28 21.34 -0.80
C VAL A 1071 -31.37 20.36 -0.33
N VAL A 1072 -31.38 19.13 -0.82
CA VAL A 1072 -32.42 18.14 -0.48
C VAL A 1072 -32.29 17.67 0.97
N VAL A 1073 -31.08 17.33 1.42
CA VAL A 1073 -30.82 16.94 2.82
C VAL A 1073 -31.24 18.07 3.77
N ARG A 1074 -30.91 19.32 3.44
CA ARG A 1074 -31.34 20.48 4.21
C ARG A 1074 -32.86 20.65 4.20
N ALA A 1075 -33.54 20.41 3.06
CA ALA A 1075 -35.00 20.48 2.97
C ALA A 1075 -35.66 19.44 3.89
N ILE A 1076 -35.19 18.18 3.85
CA ILE A 1076 -35.65 17.10 4.73
C ILE A 1076 -35.40 17.46 6.21
N ALA A 1077 -34.20 17.94 6.56
CA ALA A 1077 -33.88 18.35 7.92
C ALA A 1077 -34.77 19.50 8.41
N SER A 1078 -35.08 20.46 7.54
CA SER A 1078 -35.99 21.58 7.86
C SER A 1078 -37.42 21.10 8.07
N ALA A 1079 -37.88 20.13 7.26
CA ALA A 1079 -39.20 19.52 7.39
C ALA A 1079 -39.31 18.71 8.70
N ILE A 1080 -38.30 17.92 9.05
CA ILE A 1080 -38.25 17.21 10.34
C ILE A 1080 -38.18 18.21 11.50
N GLY A 1081 -37.35 19.26 11.40
CA GLY A 1081 -37.18 20.28 12.44
C GLY A 1081 -38.39 21.18 12.67
N GLY A 1082 -39.26 21.31 11.68
CA GLY A 1082 -40.50 22.10 11.73
C GLY A 1082 -40.33 23.60 11.62
N TRP A 1083 -39.31 24.02 10.88
CA TRP A 1083 -38.95 25.43 10.70
C TRP A 1083 -39.82 26.11 9.64
N VAL A 1084 -40.09 27.41 9.81
CA VAL A 1084 -40.66 28.24 8.75
C VAL A 1084 -39.54 28.59 7.77
N VAL A 1085 -39.76 28.27 6.50
CA VAL A 1085 -38.85 28.66 5.41
C VAL A 1085 -39.50 29.82 4.66
N GLY A 1086 -38.87 31.00 4.71
CA GLY A 1086 -39.33 32.17 3.97
C GLY A 1086 -38.97 32.12 2.48
N TRP A 1087 -39.70 32.88 1.66
CA TRP A 1087 -39.54 32.89 0.19
C TRP A 1087 -38.20 33.44 -0.32
N GLY A 1088 -37.43 34.18 0.50
CA GLY A 1088 -36.02 34.54 0.24
C GLY A 1088 -35.71 35.05 -1.19
N LYS A 1089 -35.89 36.35 -1.45
CA LYS A 1089 -35.77 36.97 -2.77
C LYS A 1089 -34.41 36.73 -3.46
N LEU A 1090 -34.43 36.46 -4.77
CA LEU A 1090 -33.27 36.44 -5.66
C LEU A 1090 -32.92 37.86 -6.14
N GLU A 1091 -31.63 38.20 -6.23
CA GLU A 1091 -31.19 39.46 -6.83
C GLU A 1091 -31.34 39.38 -8.35
N ARG A 1092 -31.98 40.38 -8.96
CA ARG A 1092 -32.21 40.46 -10.41
C ARG A 1092 -31.18 41.34 -11.10
N THR A 1093 -30.67 40.91 -12.24
CA THR A 1093 -29.68 41.64 -13.05
C THR A 1093 -30.29 42.29 -14.29
N GLY A 1094 -31.46 41.83 -14.75
CA GLY A 1094 -32.16 42.40 -15.90
C GLY A 1094 -31.53 42.04 -17.26
N ARG A 1095 -30.74 40.96 -17.33
CA ARG A 1095 -29.93 40.57 -18.51
C ARG A 1095 -30.56 39.46 -19.38
N VAL A 1096 -31.89 39.37 -19.43
CA VAL A 1096 -32.56 38.34 -20.24
C VAL A 1096 -32.40 38.66 -21.72
N ALA A 1097 -31.69 37.80 -22.47
CA ALA A 1097 -31.58 37.88 -23.92
C ALA A 1097 -32.60 36.93 -24.56
N VAL A 1098 -33.50 37.46 -25.40
CA VAL A 1098 -34.40 36.67 -26.24
C VAL A 1098 -33.67 36.40 -27.55
N HIS A 1099 -33.43 35.14 -27.88
CA HIS A 1099 -32.95 34.78 -29.21
C HIS A 1099 -34.16 34.79 -30.16
N GLU A 1100 -34.34 35.88 -30.89
CA GLU A 1100 -35.26 35.91 -32.04
C GLU A 1100 -34.69 34.94 -33.08
N GLY A 1101 -35.26 33.73 -33.13
CA GLY A 1101 -35.00 32.81 -34.22
C GLY A 1101 -35.38 33.49 -35.53
N ALA A 1102 -34.48 33.42 -36.53
CA ALA A 1102 -34.76 33.92 -37.86
C ALA A 1102 -36.12 33.39 -38.33
N ALA A 1103 -36.96 34.29 -38.87
CA ALA A 1103 -38.22 33.90 -39.48
C ALA A 1103 -37.96 32.77 -40.47
N PRO A 1104 -38.75 31.67 -40.46
CA PRO A 1104 -38.67 30.68 -41.51
C PRO A 1104 -38.98 31.39 -42.83
N ALA A 1105 -38.04 31.29 -43.78
CA ALA A 1105 -38.19 31.80 -45.14
C ALA A 1105 -39.28 31.05 -45.91
#